data_AF-A0A4U1WKW1-F1
#
_entry.id   AF-A0A4U1WKW1-F1
#
_cell.length_a   1.000
_cell.length_b   1.000
_cell.length_c   1.000
_cell.angle_alpha   90.00
_cell.angle_beta   90.00
_cell.angle_gamma   90.00
#
_symmetry.space_group_name_H-M   'P 1'
#
loop_
_entity.id
_entity.type
_entity.pdbx_description
1 polymer ?
#
loop_
_entity_poly.entity_id
_entity_poly.type
_entity_poly.pdbx_seq_one_letter_code
_entity_poly.pdbx_strand_id
1 'polypeptide(L)'
;MNYINSENKNGLWELEIKGIEGPILASDYLGLYGSTPDEARTASIKRKIVVHSAEGGDFIQCGYCGLPVRYRARSATGRAAFYHKHIPELEEVDCPFHSDYKGEFAFSEAEMHETKWHFRTKHFIAGTLKRSEKIKCESIQVEKFIFAEKGDPNRRRKPDIYFEDLSGNRFAIELIQGWLDPEIIHAREQFFLREEVNLIWLFSEGRSDSIFYYIMYGSALEAHPKSFAEFESKVRNIQCNAFVFSQEALDKSQESGEFYFEAHFPEFDFKSTELFLEMSYGCQMVVLSDLMLSPERLPYAINTKAALHGKQQELSAAIEEKAQRESQQALERIKKTIKQICEDGDQGTLSGPILSNLSDEIAECFDYVLSDNSERNSLFELANQAIARAGHRIEEEKKKIARSVHARELWALRIQLAYARRELNQSITIQELTKLKHHLIYVATDYKKVISSELSSRVWDRYLNTLLVKIGQQTDQLAEGLPKPRALWSITNDLLSYSLDKRMQLFETRSTLAVDMSQQKSAYLIHKSDTEIRVFEEKLNEIKYRTKTQYMNTHWKALMGNWSADFDYEPVINRAGQLLCIDAFSELVGHEQDWVEEALNKFVERLVVLINEFYDKAFIKNGARIDKNVLDKLLTFWNWLDTSLYIYNQPEAIDRAYQLRKYLQKNNISTIE
;
A
#
# COMPACT_ATOMS: atom_id res chain seq x y z
N MET A 1 -10.51 47.07 39.58
CA MET A 1 -11.98 47.19 39.43
C MET A 1 -12.34 48.64 39.70
N ASN A 2 -12.87 49.34 38.71
CA ASN A 2 -13.39 50.70 38.91
C ASN A 2 -14.78 50.56 39.53
N TYR A 3 -14.86 50.68 40.85
CA TYR A 3 -16.13 50.73 41.56
C TYR A 3 -16.87 52.00 41.14
N ILE A 4 -18.05 51.83 40.53
CA ILE A 4 -18.90 52.97 40.19
C ILE A 4 -19.51 53.47 41.51
N ASN A 5 -19.11 54.69 41.87
CA ASN A 5 -19.62 55.41 43.04
C ASN A 5 -21.14 55.66 42.91
N SER A 6 -21.80 56.16 43.95
CA SER A 6 -23.25 56.52 43.99
C SER A 6 -23.77 57.44 42.85
N GLU A 7 -22.90 57.83 41.91
CA GLU A 7 -23.10 58.77 40.81
C GLU A 7 -23.88 58.22 39.59
N ASN A 8 -24.15 56.90 39.52
CA ASN A 8 -24.84 56.26 38.37
C ASN A 8 -26.18 55.58 38.71
N LYS A 9 -26.72 55.81 39.92
CA LYS A 9 -27.98 55.20 40.41
C LYS A 9 -29.19 55.42 39.50
N ASN A 10 -29.25 56.54 38.78
CA ASN A 10 -30.36 56.85 37.87
C ASN A 10 -30.48 55.84 36.71
N GLY A 11 -29.40 55.12 36.39
CA GLY A 11 -29.43 54.07 35.38
C GLY A 11 -30.12 52.78 35.83
N LEU A 12 -30.36 52.61 37.13
CA LEU A 12 -30.94 51.41 37.73
C LEU A 12 -32.23 51.70 38.50
N TRP A 13 -32.52 52.98 38.73
CA TRP A 13 -33.64 53.39 39.56
C TRP A 13 -34.92 53.46 38.73
N GLU A 14 -35.78 52.48 38.94
CA GLU A 14 -37.14 52.46 38.40
C GLU A 14 -38.04 53.46 39.14
N LEU A 15 -38.79 54.26 38.38
CA LEU A 15 -39.74 55.25 38.88
C LEU A 15 -41.13 54.97 38.33
N GLU A 16 -42.14 55.10 39.17
CA GLU A 16 -43.54 55.19 38.74
C GLU A 16 -43.92 56.67 38.65
N ILE A 17 -44.37 57.12 37.48
CA ILE A 17 -44.64 58.55 37.22
C ILE A 17 -46.07 58.71 36.72
N LYS A 18 -46.84 59.57 37.39
CA LYS A 18 -48.22 59.87 36.96
C LYS A 18 -48.26 60.41 35.54
N GLY A 19 -49.08 59.78 34.70
CA GLY A 19 -49.22 60.09 33.27
C GLY A 19 -48.24 59.35 32.35
N ILE A 20 -47.37 58.49 32.89
CA ILE A 20 -46.60 57.50 32.13
C ILE A 20 -47.18 56.13 32.45
N GLU A 21 -47.45 55.32 31.42
CA GLU A 21 -47.96 53.97 31.62
C GLU A 21 -46.81 53.02 32.00
N GLY A 22 -46.83 52.55 33.26
CA GLY A 22 -45.82 51.64 33.79
C GLY A 22 -44.56 52.34 34.33
N PRO A 23 -43.62 51.55 34.88
CA PRO A 23 -42.37 52.07 35.42
C PRO A 23 -41.43 52.56 34.30
N ILE A 24 -40.58 53.53 34.62
CA ILE A 24 -39.56 54.08 33.72
C ILE A 24 -38.23 54.25 34.48
N LEU A 25 -37.10 54.00 33.82
CA LEU A 25 -35.80 54.31 34.44
C LEU A 25 -35.65 55.82 34.64
N ALA A 26 -35.12 56.20 35.79
CA ALA A 26 -34.80 57.59 36.11
C ALA A 26 -33.93 58.26 35.03
N SER A 27 -32.98 57.54 34.43
CA SER A 27 -32.17 58.04 33.31
C SER A 27 -33.00 58.33 32.06
N ASP A 28 -33.99 57.49 31.76
CA ASP A 28 -34.78 57.56 30.52
C ASP A 28 -35.83 58.67 30.64
N TYR A 29 -36.44 58.83 31.82
CA TYR A 29 -37.30 59.97 32.12
C TYR A 29 -36.56 61.30 32.00
N LEU A 30 -35.29 61.38 32.44
CA LEU A 30 -34.46 62.56 32.23
C LEU A 30 -34.11 62.76 30.76
N GLY A 31 -33.95 61.68 30.00
CA GLY A 31 -33.72 61.69 28.55
C GLY A 31 -34.88 62.29 27.74
N LEU A 32 -36.13 62.18 28.22
CA LEU A 32 -37.31 62.82 27.60
C LEU A 32 -37.16 64.35 27.48
N TYR A 33 -36.28 64.94 28.28
CA TYR A 33 -35.99 66.38 28.29
C TYR A 33 -34.66 66.72 27.62
N GLY A 34 -34.06 65.82 26.83
CA GLY A 34 -32.68 65.92 26.32
C GLY A 34 -32.34 67.22 25.58
N SER A 35 -33.32 67.88 24.95
CA SER A 35 -33.16 69.16 24.25
C SER A 35 -33.48 70.39 25.10
N THR A 36 -33.88 70.21 26.37
CA THR A 36 -34.31 71.27 27.29
C THR A 36 -33.17 71.67 28.21
N PRO A 37 -32.88 72.98 28.42
CA PRO A 37 -31.90 73.41 29.42
C PRO A 37 -32.18 72.83 30.81
N ASP A 38 -31.12 72.44 31.54
CA ASP A 38 -31.19 71.77 32.84
C ASP A 38 -32.11 72.49 33.87
N GLU A 39 -32.09 73.82 33.84
CA GLU A 39 -32.88 74.71 34.71
C GLU A 39 -34.38 74.62 34.40
N ALA A 40 -34.74 74.70 33.12
CA ALA A 40 -36.12 74.60 32.65
C ALA A 40 -36.68 73.19 32.88
N ARG A 41 -35.88 72.14 32.65
CA ARG A 41 -36.22 70.75 33.00
C ARG A 41 -36.51 70.62 34.49
N THR A 42 -35.62 71.13 35.34
CA THR A 42 -35.78 71.03 36.79
C THR A 42 -37.02 71.77 37.29
N ALA A 43 -37.27 72.98 36.78
CA ALA A 43 -38.45 73.75 37.10
C ALA A 43 -39.73 73.01 36.69
N SER A 44 -39.74 72.37 35.51
CA SER A 44 -40.86 71.58 35.01
C SER A 44 -41.16 70.36 35.91
N ILE A 45 -40.15 69.54 36.21
CA ILE A 45 -40.30 68.36 37.07
C ILE A 45 -40.76 68.76 38.48
N LYS A 46 -40.12 69.77 39.09
CA LYS A 46 -40.51 70.26 40.42
C LYS A 46 -41.93 70.81 40.44
N ARG A 47 -42.36 71.54 39.40
CA ARG A 47 -43.73 72.06 39.30
C ARG A 47 -44.74 70.92 39.27
N LYS A 48 -44.51 69.87 38.47
CA LYS A 48 -45.41 68.70 38.41
C LYS A 48 -45.51 67.99 39.77
N ILE A 49 -44.38 67.83 40.49
CA ILE A 49 -44.37 67.26 41.85
C ILE A 49 -45.20 68.11 42.82
N VAL A 50 -45.02 69.44 42.82
CA VAL A 50 -45.75 70.34 43.73
C VAL A 50 -47.25 70.34 43.44
N VAL A 51 -47.65 70.39 42.16
CA VAL A 51 -49.07 70.37 41.75
C VAL A 51 -49.76 69.11 42.25
N HIS A 52 -49.20 67.93 41.97
CA HIS A 52 -49.82 66.67 42.40
C HIS A 52 -49.81 66.53 43.92
N SER A 53 -48.74 66.97 44.59
CA SER A 53 -48.66 66.94 46.05
C SER A 53 -49.74 67.83 46.70
N ALA A 54 -50.11 68.96 46.07
CA ALA A 54 -51.20 69.81 46.53
C ALA A 54 -52.59 69.17 46.30
N GLU A 55 -52.70 68.30 45.29
CA GLU A 55 -53.90 67.50 44.97
C GLU A 55 -53.99 66.20 45.81
N GLY A 56 -53.10 66.02 46.80
CA GLY A 56 -53.14 64.89 47.72
C GLY A 56 -52.54 63.59 47.18
N GLY A 57 -51.70 63.65 46.14
CA GLY A 57 -51.01 62.45 45.64
C GLY A 57 -49.58 62.72 45.18
N ASP A 58 -48.82 61.65 45.00
CA ASP A 58 -47.42 61.76 44.56
C ASP A 58 -47.31 61.71 43.04
N PHE A 59 -46.47 62.59 42.47
CA PHE A 59 -46.21 62.61 41.03
C PHE A 59 -45.21 61.53 40.61
N ILE A 60 -44.23 61.24 41.46
CA ILE A 60 -43.15 60.28 41.23
C ILE A 60 -43.01 59.41 42.47
N GLN A 61 -43.04 58.10 42.30
CA GLN A 61 -42.80 57.10 43.34
C GLN A 61 -41.61 56.22 42.94
N CYS A 62 -40.90 55.69 43.95
CA CYS A 62 -39.82 54.74 43.73
C CYS A 62 -40.42 53.37 43.40
N GLY A 63 -40.02 52.76 42.29
CA GLY A 63 -40.49 51.42 41.91
C GLY A 63 -40.08 50.31 42.90
N TYR A 64 -39.02 50.52 43.69
CA TYR A 64 -38.54 49.55 44.68
C TYR A 64 -39.38 49.55 45.97
N CYS A 65 -39.61 50.72 46.59
CA CYS A 65 -40.27 50.82 47.90
C CYS A 65 -41.64 51.53 47.87
N GLY A 66 -42.09 51.99 46.71
CA GLY A 66 -43.35 52.73 46.54
C GLY A 66 -43.37 54.14 47.16
N LEU A 67 -42.28 54.56 47.81
CA LEU A 67 -42.22 55.84 48.51
C LEU A 67 -42.08 57.03 47.54
N PRO A 68 -42.58 58.21 47.92
CA PRO A 68 -42.49 59.41 47.09
C PRO A 68 -41.06 59.87 46.83
N VAL A 69 -40.78 60.23 45.58
CA VAL A 69 -39.46 60.68 45.13
C VAL A 69 -39.50 62.16 44.76
N ARG A 70 -38.45 62.89 45.14
CA ARG A 70 -38.25 64.30 44.81
C ARG A 70 -37.08 64.46 43.84
N TYR A 71 -37.03 65.62 43.19
CA TYR A 71 -35.98 65.95 42.22
C TYR A 71 -35.16 67.16 42.65
N ARG A 72 -33.83 67.01 42.71
CA ARG A 72 -32.88 68.08 43.04
C ARG A 72 -32.18 68.55 41.76
N ALA A 73 -32.05 69.87 41.61
CA ALA A 73 -31.32 70.49 40.51
C ALA A 73 -29.83 70.19 40.59
N ARG A 74 -29.14 70.26 39.44
CA ARG A 74 -27.68 70.27 39.39
C ARG A 74 -27.15 71.49 40.14
N SER A 75 -26.12 71.31 40.96
CA SER A 75 -25.38 72.38 41.63
C SER A 75 -23.91 72.38 41.19
N ALA A 76 -23.14 73.39 41.60
CA ALA A 76 -21.70 73.46 41.33
C ALA A 76 -20.91 72.26 41.89
N THR A 77 -21.47 71.55 42.87
CA THR A 77 -20.84 70.42 43.59
C THR A 77 -21.58 69.10 43.42
N GLY A 78 -22.70 69.05 42.68
CA GLY A 78 -23.52 67.83 42.58
C GLY A 78 -24.36 67.76 41.32
N ARG A 79 -24.56 66.54 40.79
CA ARG A 79 -25.43 66.29 39.63
C ARG A 79 -26.91 66.38 40.02
N ALA A 80 -27.77 66.66 39.04
CA ALA A 80 -29.21 66.56 39.25
C ALA A 80 -29.58 65.11 39.55
N ALA A 81 -30.33 64.88 40.62
CA ALA A 81 -30.62 63.54 41.10
C ALA A 81 -32.02 63.45 41.69
N PHE A 82 -32.62 62.28 41.48
CA PHE A 82 -33.76 61.85 42.28
C PHE A 82 -33.29 61.54 43.69
N TYR A 83 -34.17 61.76 44.67
CA TYR A 83 -33.90 61.43 46.07
C TYR A 83 -35.21 61.18 46.81
N HIS A 84 -35.16 60.34 47.83
CA HIS A 84 -36.30 60.10 48.70
C HIS A 84 -36.53 61.30 49.62
N LYS A 85 -37.78 61.63 49.90
CA LYS A 85 -38.10 62.55 50.98
C LYS A 85 -37.78 61.83 52.29
N HIS A 86 -36.96 62.42 53.17
CA HIS A 86 -36.72 61.88 54.50
C HIS A 86 -38.05 61.76 55.26
N ILE A 87 -38.37 60.55 55.73
CA ILE A 87 -39.54 60.21 56.54
C ILE A 87 -39.01 59.85 57.93
N PRO A 88 -39.19 60.71 58.97
CA PRO A 88 -38.60 60.52 60.29
C PRO A 88 -39.04 59.23 60.99
N GLU A 89 -40.18 58.64 60.62
CA GLU A 89 -40.74 57.46 61.27
C GLU A 89 -40.15 56.11 60.80
N LEU A 90 -39.24 56.08 59.81
CA LEU A 90 -38.58 54.85 59.35
C LEU A 90 -37.23 54.67 60.04
N GLU A 91 -37.16 53.78 61.06
CA GLU A 91 -35.94 53.51 61.85
C GLU A 91 -34.82 52.83 61.03
N GLU A 92 -35.18 52.03 60.03
CA GLU A 92 -34.24 51.44 59.05
C GLU A 92 -34.82 51.54 57.64
N VAL A 93 -33.99 51.98 56.69
CA VAL A 93 -34.39 52.09 55.28
C VAL A 93 -33.73 50.99 54.47
N ASP A 94 -34.52 50.01 54.06
CA ASP A 94 -34.10 48.87 53.24
C ASP A 94 -34.10 49.16 51.72
N CYS A 95 -34.35 50.42 51.33
CA CYS A 95 -34.33 50.84 49.93
C CYS A 95 -32.91 51.26 49.51
N PRO A 96 -32.27 50.58 48.54
CA PRO A 96 -30.90 50.87 48.12
C PRO A 96 -30.76 52.23 47.39
N PHE A 97 -31.88 52.79 46.93
CA PHE A 97 -31.99 54.10 46.31
C PHE A 97 -32.27 55.23 47.32
N HIS A 98 -32.43 54.92 48.61
CA HIS A 98 -32.61 55.93 49.65
C HIS A 98 -31.32 56.70 49.94
N SER A 99 -31.43 57.99 50.28
CA SER A 99 -30.27 58.83 50.61
C SER A 99 -29.55 58.37 51.87
N ASP A 100 -30.30 57.75 52.78
CA ASP A 100 -29.84 57.31 54.10
C ASP A 100 -29.48 55.80 54.13
N TYR A 101 -29.49 55.13 52.97
CA TYR A 101 -29.09 53.73 52.85
C TYR A 101 -27.59 53.58 53.15
N LYS A 102 -27.26 52.77 54.16
CA LYS A 102 -25.88 52.56 54.62
C LYS A 102 -25.21 51.27 54.09
N GLY A 103 -25.95 50.45 53.34
CA GLY A 103 -25.41 49.24 52.72
C GLY A 103 -24.51 49.55 51.51
N GLU A 104 -23.68 48.58 51.12
CA GLU A 104 -22.85 48.69 49.91
C GLU A 104 -23.72 48.61 48.65
N PHE A 105 -23.82 49.72 47.91
CA PHE A 105 -24.42 49.75 46.58
C PHE A 105 -23.32 49.44 45.54
N ALA A 106 -22.89 48.18 45.47
CA ALA A 106 -21.80 47.74 44.61
C ALA A 106 -22.34 47.01 43.37
N PHE A 107 -22.55 47.75 42.28
CA PHE A 107 -22.74 47.17 40.95
C PHE A 107 -21.53 47.46 40.09
N SER A 108 -21.01 46.43 39.42
CA SER A 108 -20.07 46.60 38.32
C SER A 108 -20.76 47.26 37.13
N GLU A 109 -19.95 47.85 36.23
CA GLU A 109 -20.46 48.45 35.00
C GLU A 109 -21.22 47.42 34.13
N ALA A 110 -20.74 46.16 34.10
CA ALA A 110 -21.36 45.06 33.39
C ALA A 110 -22.76 44.72 33.94
N GLU A 111 -22.90 44.56 35.26
CA GLU A 111 -24.20 44.30 35.91
C GLU A 111 -25.19 45.46 35.70
N MET A 112 -24.68 46.70 35.63
CA MET A 112 -25.51 47.85 35.35
C MET A 112 -26.04 47.85 33.91
N HIS A 113 -25.20 47.48 32.94
CA HIS A 113 -25.63 47.33 31.55
C HIS A 113 -26.64 46.20 31.39
N GLU A 114 -26.43 45.08 32.08
CA GLU A 114 -27.37 43.95 32.08
C GLU A 114 -28.73 44.32 32.65
N THR A 115 -28.75 44.95 33.82
CA THR A 115 -30.01 45.37 34.47
C THR A 115 -30.78 46.37 33.60
N LYS A 116 -30.07 47.29 32.92
CA LYS A 116 -30.69 48.24 31.98
C LYS A 116 -31.30 47.57 30.76
N TRP A 117 -30.57 46.64 30.16
CA TRP A 117 -31.06 45.89 29.00
C TRP A 117 -32.29 45.08 29.41
N HIS A 118 -32.19 44.31 30.50
CA HIS A 118 -33.28 43.49 31.02
C HIS A 118 -34.55 44.30 31.29
N PHE A 119 -34.42 45.46 31.97
CA PHE A 119 -35.54 46.37 32.20
C PHE A 119 -36.15 46.91 30.90
N ARG A 120 -35.32 47.44 30.00
CA ARG A 120 -35.83 48.06 28.76
C ARG A 120 -36.49 47.03 27.86
N THR A 121 -35.86 45.86 27.72
CA THR A 121 -36.35 44.76 26.89
C THR A 121 -37.67 44.21 27.42
N LYS A 122 -37.81 43.94 28.73
CA LYS A 122 -39.06 43.39 29.27
C LYS A 122 -40.24 44.35 29.08
N HIS A 123 -40.03 45.65 29.31
CA HIS A 123 -41.07 46.66 29.12
C HIS A 123 -41.38 46.95 27.65
N PHE A 124 -40.37 46.91 26.78
CA PHE A 124 -40.56 46.98 25.34
C PHE A 124 -41.45 45.84 24.85
N ILE A 125 -41.09 44.60 25.19
CA ILE A 125 -41.84 43.41 24.76
C ILE A 125 -43.28 43.49 25.30
N ALA A 126 -43.47 43.76 26.59
CA ALA A 126 -44.81 43.91 27.17
C ALA A 126 -45.64 45.00 26.46
N GLY A 127 -45.02 46.13 26.12
CA GLY A 127 -45.65 47.20 25.34
C GLY A 127 -46.04 46.76 23.92
N THR A 128 -45.19 45.99 23.26
CA THR A 128 -45.47 45.43 21.92
C THR A 128 -46.59 44.38 21.98
N LEU A 129 -46.59 43.51 22.99
CA LEU A 129 -47.65 42.52 23.21
C LEU A 129 -49.01 43.18 23.49
N LYS A 130 -49.05 44.28 24.26
CA LYS A 130 -50.29 45.04 24.52
C LYS A 130 -50.94 45.61 23.26
N ARG A 131 -50.14 45.87 22.22
CA ARG A 131 -50.62 46.38 20.92
C ARG A 131 -51.00 45.26 19.95
N SER A 132 -50.66 44.01 20.27
CA SER A 132 -50.95 42.87 19.40
C SER A 132 -52.42 42.47 19.49
N GLU A 133 -53.06 42.29 18.33
CA GLU A 133 -54.44 41.79 18.25
C GLU A 133 -54.55 40.30 18.60
N LYS A 134 -53.43 39.58 18.75
CA LYS A 134 -53.38 38.13 19.02
C LYS A 134 -53.27 37.81 20.53
N ILE A 135 -53.09 38.82 21.38
CA ILE A 135 -52.80 38.67 22.81
C ILE A 135 -53.90 39.31 23.66
N LYS A 136 -54.26 38.67 24.77
CA LYS A 136 -55.17 39.25 25.76
C LYS A 136 -54.46 40.36 26.53
N CYS A 137 -54.71 41.61 26.18
CA CYS A 137 -54.01 42.77 26.74
C CYS A 137 -54.03 42.82 28.28
N GLU A 138 -55.16 42.46 28.89
CA GLU A 138 -55.38 42.40 30.33
C GLU A 138 -54.61 41.29 31.05
N SER A 139 -54.16 40.27 30.33
CA SER A 139 -53.40 39.14 30.89
C SER A 139 -51.91 39.46 31.07
N ILE A 140 -51.41 40.51 30.42
CA ILE A 140 -49.98 40.84 30.36
C ILE A 140 -49.52 41.32 31.74
N GLN A 141 -48.58 40.59 32.33
CA GLN A 141 -48.02 40.85 33.64
C GLN A 141 -46.50 40.84 33.57
N VAL A 142 -45.87 41.97 33.91
CA VAL A 142 -44.42 42.05 34.07
C VAL A 142 -44.08 41.73 35.52
N GLU A 143 -43.14 40.80 35.73
CA GLU A 143 -42.56 40.55 37.05
C GLU A 143 -43.56 40.17 38.16
N LYS A 144 -44.62 39.43 37.81
CA LYS A 144 -45.61 38.91 38.77
C LYS A 144 -45.40 37.44 39.08
N PHE A 145 -45.74 37.05 40.31
CA PHE A 145 -45.64 35.66 40.75
C PHE A 145 -46.74 34.80 40.10
N ILE A 146 -46.31 33.68 39.53
CA ILE A 146 -47.15 32.54 39.16
C ILE A 146 -46.99 31.51 40.28
N PHE A 147 -48.12 31.07 40.83
CA PHE A 147 -48.19 30.10 41.91
C PHE A 147 -48.60 28.75 41.34
N ALA A 148 -48.02 27.66 41.87
CA ALA A 148 -48.40 26.32 41.47
C ALA A 148 -49.88 26.04 41.82
N GLU A 149 -50.66 25.52 40.87
CA GLU A 149 -52.09 25.23 41.05
C GLU A 149 -52.33 24.06 42.02
N LYS A 150 -51.35 23.16 42.20
CA LYS A 150 -51.46 21.94 43.02
C LYS A 150 -50.44 21.88 44.16
N GLY A 151 -50.80 22.44 45.32
CA GLY A 151 -50.44 21.87 46.62
C GLY A 151 -49.17 22.35 47.32
N ASP A 152 -48.43 23.33 46.81
CA ASP A 152 -47.38 23.99 47.59
C ASP A 152 -47.32 25.51 47.28
N PRO A 153 -47.96 26.37 48.09
CA PRO A 153 -47.90 27.82 47.90
C PRO A 153 -46.48 28.41 48.02
N ASN A 154 -45.50 27.64 48.53
CA ASN A 154 -44.09 28.06 48.52
C ASN A 154 -43.41 27.83 47.17
N ARG A 155 -43.98 27.02 46.26
CA ARG A 155 -43.51 26.88 44.88
C ARG A 155 -44.15 27.96 44.01
N ARG A 156 -43.41 29.06 43.86
CA ARG A 156 -43.74 30.17 42.96
C ARG A 156 -42.56 30.53 42.08
N ARG A 157 -42.86 31.04 40.89
CA ARG A 157 -41.89 31.65 39.98
C ARG A 157 -42.38 33.02 39.55
N LYS A 158 -41.45 33.92 39.29
CA LYS A 158 -41.72 35.28 38.82
C LYS A 158 -41.03 35.40 37.46
N PRO A 159 -41.69 35.06 36.35
CA PRO A 159 -41.13 35.30 35.03
C PRO A 159 -41.03 36.80 34.78
N ASP A 160 -40.17 37.18 33.83
CA ASP A 160 -40.03 38.58 33.43
C ASP A 160 -41.33 39.11 32.80
N ILE A 161 -41.97 38.28 31.97
CA ILE A 161 -43.26 38.59 31.35
C ILE A 161 -44.14 37.35 31.37
N TYR A 162 -45.39 37.49 31.77
CA TYR A 162 -46.46 36.52 31.60
C TYR A 162 -47.56 37.11 30.71
N PHE A 163 -48.18 36.29 29.87
CA PHE A 163 -49.36 36.67 29.07
C PHE A 163 -50.13 35.44 28.57
N GLU A 164 -51.33 35.69 28.06
CA GLU A 164 -52.17 34.71 27.38
C GLU A 164 -52.47 35.16 25.95
N ASP A 165 -52.43 34.21 25.01
CA ASP A 165 -52.97 34.46 23.68
C ASP A 165 -54.50 34.39 23.67
N LEU A 166 -55.12 34.80 22.55
CA LEU A 166 -56.58 34.70 22.39
C LEU A 166 -57.11 33.27 22.38
N SER A 167 -56.27 32.27 22.14
CA SER A 167 -56.62 30.85 22.20
C SER A 167 -56.57 30.28 23.62
N GLY A 168 -56.12 31.06 24.61
CA GLY A 168 -56.02 30.67 26.01
C GLY A 168 -54.70 29.96 26.36
N ASN A 169 -53.74 29.90 25.45
CA ASN A 169 -52.41 29.39 25.77
C ASN A 169 -51.68 30.40 26.66
N ARG A 170 -51.11 29.90 27.75
CA ARG A 170 -50.33 30.68 28.71
C ARG A 170 -48.87 30.70 28.29
N PHE A 171 -48.22 31.86 28.37
CA PHE A 171 -46.82 32.04 28.04
C PHE A 171 -46.07 32.74 29.17
N ALA A 172 -44.81 32.36 29.33
CA ALA A 172 -43.85 33.06 30.15
C ALA A 172 -42.60 33.36 29.31
N ILE A 173 -42.10 34.59 29.36
CA ILE A 173 -40.81 34.97 28.79
C ILE A 173 -39.82 35.18 29.93
N GLU A 174 -38.65 34.59 29.78
CA GLU A 174 -37.50 34.77 30.67
C GLU A 174 -36.33 35.30 29.82
N LEU A 175 -35.85 36.48 30.18
CA LEU A 175 -34.74 37.15 29.52
C LEU A 175 -33.42 36.65 30.10
N ILE A 176 -32.52 36.18 29.23
CA ILE A 176 -31.19 35.74 29.64
C ILE A 176 -30.12 36.59 28.97
N GLN A 177 -29.25 37.19 29.77
CA GLN A 177 -28.06 37.89 29.27
C GLN A 177 -26.78 37.21 29.73
N GLY A 178 -26.63 36.99 31.04
CA GLY A 178 -25.47 36.30 31.61
C GLY A 178 -25.55 34.77 31.63
N TRP A 179 -24.62 34.18 32.39
CA TRP A 179 -24.65 32.76 32.73
C TRP A 179 -25.72 32.49 33.80
N LEU A 180 -26.42 31.36 33.68
CA LEU A 180 -27.40 30.88 34.65
C LEU A 180 -27.10 29.40 34.93
N ASP A 181 -27.23 28.98 36.18
CA ASP A 181 -26.97 27.60 36.55
C ASP A 181 -27.92 26.63 35.78
N PRO A 182 -27.39 25.60 35.09
CA PRO A 182 -28.20 24.58 34.41
C PRO A 182 -29.27 23.91 35.28
N GLU A 183 -29.04 23.76 36.59
CA GLU A 183 -30.03 23.24 37.53
C GLU A 183 -31.20 24.21 37.71
N ILE A 184 -30.93 25.52 37.72
CA ILE A 184 -31.96 26.56 37.79
C ILE A 184 -32.79 26.57 36.51
N ILE A 185 -32.14 26.45 35.35
CA ILE A 185 -32.83 26.35 34.05
C ILE A 185 -33.77 25.15 34.06
N HIS A 186 -33.24 23.96 34.39
CA HIS A 186 -34.04 22.75 34.46
C HIS A 186 -35.21 22.89 35.43
N ALA A 187 -34.98 23.42 36.64
CA ALA A 187 -36.03 23.61 37.64
C ALA A 187 -37.12 24.60 37.19
N ARG A 188 -36.77 25.62 36.39
CA ARG A 188 -37.73 26.57 35.80
C ARG A 188 -38.52 25.93 34.67
N GLU A 189 -37.87 25.24 33.73
CA GLU A 189 -38.55 24.50 32.67
C GLU A 189 -39.57 23.51 33.24
N GLN A 190 -39.16 22.72 34.23
CA GLN A 190 -40.05 21.75 34.89
C GLN A 190 -41.20 22.42 35.66
N PHE A 191 -41.00 23.63 36.19
CA PHE A 191 -42.09 24.38 36.82
C PHE A 191 -43.12 24.80 35.79
N PHE A 192 -42.72 25.53 34.75
CA PHE A 192 -43.65 26.05 33.75
C PHE A 192 -44.34 24.94 32.96
N LEU A 193 -43.63 23.84 32.64
CA LEU A 193 -44.23 22.68 31.99
C LEU A 193 -45.35 22.04 32.84
N ARG A 194 -45.15 21.92 34.15
CA ARG A 194 -46.17 21.36 35.07
C ARG A 194 -47.40 22.25 35.22
N GLU A 195 -47.19 23.56 35.15
CA GLU A 195 -48.26 24.55 35.21
C GLU A 195 -48.87 24.85 33.83
N GLU A 196 -48.53 24.07 32.80
CA GLU A 196 -49.01 24.23 31.41
C GLU A 196 -48.82 25.67 30.90
N VAL A 197 -47.67 26.25 31.23
CA VAL A 197 -47.21 27.56 30.75
C VAL A 197 -46.07 27.35 29.76
N ASN A 198 -46.22 27.89 28.56
CA ASN A 198 -45.23 27.82 27.50
C ASN A 198 -44.08 28.79 27.79
N LEU A 199 -42.93 28.24 28.19
CA LEU A 199 -41.74 29.04 28.51
C LEU A 199 -40.95 29.39 27.25
N ILE A 200 -40.64 30.67 27.06
CA ILE A 200 -39.76 31.19 26.02
C ILE A 200 -38.52 31.78 26.70
N TRP A 201 -37.40 31.08 26.56
CA TRP A 201 -36.09 31.63 26.90
C TRP A 201 -35.62 32.57 25.80
N LEU A 202 -35.47 33.84 26.14
CA LEU A 202 -35.11 34.88 25.18
C LEU A 202 -33.76 35.51 25.54
N PHE A 203 -32.77 35.22 24.71
CA PHE A 203 -31.40 35.63 24.96
C PHE A 203 -31.09 37.03 24.41
N SER A 204 -30.21 37.76 25.09
CA SER A 204 -29.56 38.94 24.52
C SER A 204 -28.55 38.57 23.43
N GLU A 205 -28.11 39.55 22.64
CA GLU A 205 -26.99 39.35 21.69
C GLU A 205 -25.68 38.95 22.40
N GLY A 206 -25.41 39.52 23.58
CA GLY A 206 -24.21 39.28 24.38
C GLY A 206 -24.27 38.03 25.27
N ARG A 207 -25.06 37.02 24.88
CA ARG A 207 -25.36 35.83 25.68
C ARG A 207 -24.16 34.93 25.97
N SER A 208 -24.30 34.09 27.00
CA SER A 208 -23.38 32.97 27.27
C SER A 208 -23.68 31.76 26.38
N ASP A 209 -22.74 31.39 25.51
CA ASP A 209 -22.86 30.25 24.58
C ASP A 209 -23.16 28.92 25.30
N SER A 210 -22.56 28.68 26.46
CA SER A 210 -22.79 27.44 27.22
C SER A 210 -24.27 27.23 27.58
N ILE A 211 -24.93 28.29 28.04
CA ILE A 211 -26.34 28.26 28.44
C ILE A 211 -27.25 28.27 27.24
N PHE A 212 -26.85 29.00 26.22
CA PHE A 212 -27.53 29.01 24.94
C PHE A 212 -27.62 27.59 24.33
N TYR A 213 -26.50 26.86 24.28
CA TYR A 213 -26.49 25.49 23.79
C TYR A 213 -27.22 24.50 24.72
N TYR A 214 -27.09 24.67 26.04
CA TYR A 214 -27.86 23.88 27.01
C TYR A 214 -29.36 24.04 26.80
N ILE A 215 -29.87 25.25 26.58
CA ILE A 215 -31.29 25.48 26.29
C ILE A 215 -31.66 24.95 24.89
N MET A 216 -30.82 25.14 23.88
CA MET A 216 -31.10 24.61 22.53
C MET A 216 -31.25 23.08 22.55
N TYR A 217 -30.25 22.36 23.05
CA TYR A 217 -30.20 20.90 22.99
C TYR A 217 -30.87 20.20 24.19
N GLY A 218 -31.19 20.97 25.24
CA GLY A 218 -31.71 20.46 26.50
C GLY A 218 -30.63 19.81 27.36
N SER A 219 -31.06 19.14 28.44
CA SER A 219 -30.16 18.45 29.38
C SER A 219 -29.37 17.28 28.75
N ALA A 220 -29.61 16.96 27.48
CA ALA A 220 -28.86 15.96 26.74
C ALA A 220 -27.45 16.44 26.34
N LEU A 221 -27.23 17.75 26.20
CA LEU A 221 -25.94 18.34 25.85
C LEU A 221 -25.72 19.67 26.58
N GLU A 222 -24.64 19.75 27.36
CA GLU A 222 -24.23 20.95 28.09
C GLU A 222 -23.48 21.98 27.22
N ALA A 223 -23.07 21.58 26.02
CA ALA A 223 -22.31 22.40 25.09
C ALA A 223 -22.64 22.03 23.64
N HIS A 224 -22.14 22.83 22.70
CA HIS A 224 -22.23 22.50 21.28
C HIS A 224 -21.61 21.12 21.00
N PRO A 225 -22.31 20.22 20.29
CA PRO A 225 -21.80 18.89 19.98
C PRO A 225 -20.53 18.99 19.12
N LYS A 226 -19.56 18.12 19.38
CA LYS A 226 -18.29 18.12 18.62
C LYS A 226 -18.41 17.41 17.27
N SER A 227 -19.47 16.65 17.06
CA SER A 227 -19.72 15.90 15.82
C SER A 227 -21.21 15.63 15.62
N PHE A 228 -21.61 15.34 14.37
CA PHE A 228 -22.96 14.89 14.05
C PHE A 228 -23.35 13.62 14.82
N ALA A 229 -22.42 12.67 14.99
CA ALA A 229 -22.69 11.43 15.71
C ALA A 229 -23.00 11.66 17.20
N GLU A 230 -22.31 12.62 17.84
CA GLU A 230 -22.64 13.02 19.21
C GLU A 230 -24.04 13.64 19.27
N PHE A 231 -24.37 14.54 18.35
CA PHE A 231 -25.68 15.16 18.25
C PHE A 231 -26.79 14.10 18.05
N GLU A 232 -26.64 13.22 17.08
CA GLU A 232 -27.62 12.19 16.73
C GLU A 232 -27.87 11.21 17.89
N SER A 233 -26.81 10.76 18.56
CA SER A 233 -26.95 9.79 19.65
C SER A 233 -27.70 10.34 20.87
N LYS A 234 -27.55 11.64 21.16
CA LYS A 234 -28.07 12.26 22.39
C LYS A 234 -29.35 13.08 22.17
N VAL A 235 -29.53 13.69 20.99
CA VAL A 235 -30.50 14.78 20.78
C VAL A 235 -31.50 14.52 19.63
N ARG A 236 -31.38 13.41 18.88
CA ARG A 236 -32.22 13.12 17.70
C ARG A 236 -33.74 13.23 17.89
N ASN A 237 -34.22 13.07 19.12
CA ASN A 237 -35.65 13.06 19.44
C ASN A 237 -36.17 14.39 20.00
N ILE A 238 -35.32 15.41 20.11
CA ILE A 238 -35.61 16.68 20.79
C ILE A 238 -35.74 17.80 19.76
N GLN A 239 -36.70 18.71 19.95
CA GLN A 239 -36.77 19.95 19.19
C GLN A 239 -35.68 20.91 19.69
N CYS A 240 -34.82 21.35 18.77
CA CYS A 240 -33.62 22.12 19.08
C CYS A 240 -33.79 23.56 18.61
N ASN A 241 -34.37 24.40 19.46
CA ASN A 241 -34.57 25.83 19.17
C ASN A 241 -34.09 26.64 20.37
N ALA A 242 -33.42 27.75 20.11
CA ALA A 242 -33.14 28.77 21.12
C ALA A 242 -33.45 30.15 20.51
N PHE A 243 -33.95 31.08 21.33
CA PHE A 243 -34.47 32.34 20.83
C PHE A 243 -33.60 33.52 21.25
N VAL A 244 -33.29 34.42 20.32
CA VAL A 244 -32.45 35.59 20.58
C VAL A 244 -33.24 36.84 20.22
N PHE A 245 -33.21 37.84 21.11
CA PHE A 245 -33.76 39.16 20.84
C PHE A 245 -32.63 40.12 20.51
N SER A 246 -32.29 40.14 19.22
CA SER A 246 -31.27 40.99 18.63
C SER A 246 -31.75 42.42 18.44
N GLN A 247 -30.81 43.31 18.11
CA GLN A 247 -31.12 44.67 17.67
C GLN A 247 -31.96 44.65 16.39
N GLU A 248 -31.69 43.72 15.47
CA GLU A 248 -32.51 43.54 14.25
C GLU A 248 -33.95 43.13 14.60
N ALA A 249 -34.12 42.22 15.55
CA ALA A 249 -35.44 41.82 16.04
C ALA A 249 -36.18 42.98 16.72
N LEU A 250 -35.46 43.82 17.48
CA LEU A 250 -36.00 45.03 18.12
C LEU A 250 -36.51 46.02 17.08
N ASP A 251 -35.67 46.37 16.09
CA ASP A 251 -36.00 47.34 15.05
C ASP A 251 -37.20 46.86 14.23
N LYS A 252 -37.20 45.59 13.83
CA LYS A 252 -38.31 44.98 13.10
C LYS A 252 -39.61 44.93 13.92
N SER A 253 -39.51 44.70 15.22
CA SER A 253 -40.68 44.73 16.12
C SER A 253 -41.26 46.14 16.26
N GLN A 254 -40.41 47.17 16.24
CA GLN A 254 -40.84 48.57 16.26
C GLN A 254 -41.55 48.97 14.97
N GLU A 255 -40.98 48.57 13.82
CA GLU A 255 -41.52 48.90 12.50
C GLU A 255 -42.86 48.21 12.21
N SER A 256 -42.97 46.92 12.55
CA SER A 256 -44.15 46.11 12.24
C SER A 256 -45.25 46.19 13.30
N GLY A 257 -44.90 46.50 14.55
CA GLY A 257 -45.80 46.40 15.69
C GLY A 257 -46.04 44.97 16.19
N GLU A 258 -45.48 43.95 15.55
CA GLU A 258 -45.49 42.57 16.03
C GLU A 258 -44.21 42.24 16.82
N PHE A 259 -44.27 41.26 17.72
CA PHE A 259 -43.10 40.84 18.49
C PHE A 259 -42.28 39.81 17.70
N TYR A 260 -41.17 40.28 17.12
CA TYR A 260 -40.19 39.47 16.40
C TYR A 260 -39.01 39.06 17.28
N PHE A 261 -38.45 37.89 17.01
CA PHE A 261 -37.20 37.39 17.60
C PHE A 261 -36.57 36.36 16.66
N GLU A 262 -35.29 36.05 16.87
CA GLU A 262 -34.57 35.08 16.06
C GLU A 262 -34.70 33.69 16.67
N ALA A 263 -35.14 32.71 15.88
CA ALA A 263 -35.03 31.30 16.17
C ALA A 263 -33.70 30.77 15.61
N HIS A 264 -32.89 30.23 16.51
CA HIS A 264 -31.62 29.59 16.19
C HIS A 264 -31.74 28.07 16.37
N PHE A 265 -31.18 27.31 15.43
CA PHE A 265 -31.40 25.86 15.36
C PHE A 265 -30.28 25.14 14.57
N PRO A 266 -30.05 23.83 14.81
CA PRO A 266 -29.20 23.02 13.95
C PRO A 266 -29.88 22.77 12.59
N GLU A 267 -29.12 22.99 11.52
CA GLU A 267 -29.53 22.67 10.15
C GLU A 267 -28.75 21.45 9.66
N PHE A 268 -29.39 20.61 8.84
CA PHE A 268 -28.84 19.34 8.39
C PHE A 268 -28.71 19.33 6.87
N ASP A 269 -27.49 19.14 6.39
CA ASP A 269 -27.20 19.00 4.98
C ASP A 269 -26.75 17.58 4.65
N PHE A 270 -27.25 17.04 3.53
CA PHE A 270 -26.89 15.71 3.07
C PHE A 270 -25.81 15.80 1.99
N LYS A 271 -24.61 15.33 2.30
CA LYS A 271 -23.51 15.21 1.35
C LYS A 271 -23.64 13.92 0.56
N SER A 272 -24.27 14.02 -0.61
CA SER A 272 -24.62 12.86 -1.44
C SER A 272 -23.42 12.09 -1.99
N THR A 273 -22.27 12.74 -2.19
CA THR A 273 -21.07 12.10 -2.74
C THR A 273 -20.38 11.24 -1.69
N GLU A 274 -20.24 11.76 -0.48
CA GLU A 274 -19.55 11.12 0.64
C GLU A 274 -20.48 10.28 1.53
N LEU A 275 -21.79 10.34 1.31
CA LEU A 275 -22.83 9.62 2.05
C LEU A 275 -22.78 9.88 3.56
N PHE A 276 -22.78 11.15 3.95
CA PHE A 276 -22.92 11.53 5.36
C PHE A 276 -23.77 12.79 5.53
N LEU A 277 -24.22 13.02 6.77
CA LEU A 277 -24.94 14.22 7.16
C LEU A 277 -23.99 15.20 7.86
N GLU A 278 -24.01 16.44 7.38
CA GLU A 278 -23.34 17.56 8.01
C GLU A 278 -24.35 18.35 8.83
N MET A 279 -23.91 18.87 9.99
CA MET A 279 -24.72 19.78 10.79
C MET A 279 -24.08 21.17 10.74
N SER A 280 -24.89 22.15 10.37
CA SER A 280 -24.58 23.57 10.44
C SER A 280 -25.52 24.27 11.41
N TYR A 281 -25.38 25.58 11.52
CA TYR A 281 -26.16 26.41 12.42
C TYR A 281 -27.00 27.40 11.62
N GLY A 282 -28.32 27.31 11.77
CA GLY A 282 -29.30 28.16 11.13
C GLY A 282 -29.87 29.21 12.07
N CYS A 283 -30.30 30.33 11.48
CA CYS A 283 -31.00 31.40 12.17
C CYS A 283 -32.14 31.91 11.28
N GLN A 284 -33.32 32.10 11.86
CA GLN A 284 -34.49 32.62 11.17
C GLN A 284 -35.26 33.60 12.05
N MET A 285 -35.66 34.74 11.48
CA MET A 285 -36.52 35.70 12.17
C MET A 285 -37.96 35.19 12.20
N VAL A 286 -38.57 35.14 13.38
CA VAL A 286 -39.90 34.56 13.63
C VAL A 286 -40.74 35.47 14.54
N VAL A 287 -42.05 35.25 14.56
CA VAL A 287 -43.00 35.88 15.50
C VAL A 287 -43.61 34.86 16.45
N LEU A 288 -44.30 35.32 17.50
CA LEU A 288 -45.01 34.43 18.43
C LEU A 288 -45.97 33.45 17.74
N SER A 289 -46.66 33.87 16.68
CA SER A 289 -47.60 33.00 15.95
C SER A 289 -46.92 31.90 15.14
N ASP A 290 -45.60 31.97 14.93
CA ASP A 290 -44.83 30.92 14.25
C ASP A 290 -44.43 29.80 15.22
N LEU A 291 -44.58 30.00 16.54
CA LEU A 291 -44.23 29.01 17.54
C LEU A 291 -45.23 27.85 17.55
N MET A 292 -44.70 26.64 17.36
CA MET A 292 -45.40 25.41 17.64
C MET A 292 -45.25 25.07 19.13
N LEU A 293 -46.38 24.89 19.81
CA LEU A 293 -46.40 24.49 21.21
C LEU A 293 -46.05 23.00 21.33
N SER A 294 -45.22 22.68 22.32
CA SER A 294 -44.81 21.31 22.59
C SER A 294 -45.14 20.94 24.04
N PRO A 295 -46.11 20.05 24.28
CA PRO A 295 -46.42 19.60 25.65
C PRO A 295 -45.31 18.73 26.24
N GLU A 296 -44.33 18.31 25.44
CA GLU A 296 -43.20 17.50 25.87
C GLU A 296 -42.02 18.33 26.40
N ARG A 297 -41.92 19.62 26.02
CA ARG A 297 -40.77 20.47 26.37
C ARG A 297 -41.08 21.98 26.24
N LEU A 298 -40.32 22.68 25.40
CA LEU A 298 -40.42 24.11 25.13
C LEU A 298 -41.06 24.32 23.75
N PRO A 299 -41.72 25.47 23.53
CA PRO A 299 -42.14 25.89 22.19
C PRO A 299 -40.96 25.93 21.22
N TYR A 300 -41.23 25.66 19.95
CA TYR A 300 -40.22 25.67 18.89
C TYR A 300 -40.79 26.33 17.64
N ALA A 301 -39.95 27.03 16.87
CA ALA A 301 -40.36 27.59 15.59
C ALA A 301 -40.03 26.64 14.43
N ILE A 302 -38.89 25.97 14.52
CA ILE A 302 -38.36 25.09 13.48
C ILE A 302 -38.42 23.63 13.94
N ASN A 303 -39.06 22.77 13.15
CA ASN A 303 -39.20 21.34 13.46
C ASN A 303 -37.91 20.58 13.09
N THR A 304 -36.89 20.69 13.94
CA THR A 304 -35.58 20.07 13.72
C THR A 304 -35.64 18.55 13.72
N LYS A 305 -36.58 17.96 14.47
CA LYS A 305 -36.78 16.49 14.48
C LYS A 305 -37.23 15.97 13.13
N ALA A 306 -38.21 16.63 12.50
CA ALA A 306 -38.68 16.25 11.17
C ALA A 306 -37.61 16.49 10.10
N ALA A 307 -36.89 17.61 10.19
CA ALA A 307 -35.79 17.92 9.27
C ALA A 307 -34.68 16.84 9.31
N LEU A 308 -34.23 16.46 10.52
CA LEU A 308 -33.24 15.40 10.71
C LEU A 308 -33.73 14.07 10.14
N HIS A 309 -34.96 13.67 10.47
CA HIS A 309 -35.53 12.42 9.99
C HIS A 309 -35.63 12.37 8.46
N GLY A 310 -36.05 13.46 7.82
CA GLY A 310 -36.08 13.55 6.36
C GLY A 310 -34.69 13.35 5.75
N LYS A 311 -33.65 13.98 6.31
CA LYS A 311 -32.27 13.80 5.86
C LYS A 311 -31.69 12.41 6.13
N GLN A 312 -32.06 11.77 7.23
CA GLN A 312 -31.70 10.38 7.49
C GLN A 312 -32.34 9.41 6.48
N GLN A 313 -33.58 9.68 6.06
CA GLN A 313 -34.24 8.90 5.00
C GLN A 313 -33.54 9.08 3.65
N GLU A 314 -33.18 10.32 3.29
CA GLU A 314 -32.38 10.60 2.08
C GLU A 314 -31.04 9.84 2.11
N LEU A 315 -30.31 9.89 3.23
CA LEU A 315 -29.05 9.16 3.39
C LEU A 315 -29.24 7.64 3.27
N SER A 316 -30.26 7.09 3.95
CA SER A 316 -30.55 5.65 3.93
C SER A 316 -30.87 5.17 2.51
N ALA A 317 -31.71 5.91 1.79
CA ALA A 317 -32.04 5.63 0.40
C ALA A 317 -30.81 5.68 -0.52
N ALA A 318 -29.91 6.65 -0.32
CA ALA A 318 -28.68 6.76 -1.11
C ALA A 318 -27.68 5.63 -0.82
N ILE A 319 -27.57 5.17 0.45
CA ILE A 319 -26.76 4.01 0.82
C ILE A 319 -27.32 2.74 0.16
N GLU A 320 -28.64 2.54 0.21
CA GLU A 320 -29.30 1.41 -0.45
C GLU A 320 -29.10 1.45 -1.96
N GLU A 321 -29.27 2.60 -2.61
CA GLU A 321 -29.05 2.76 -4.05
C GLU A 321 -27.59 2.45 -4.43
N LYS A 322 -26.62 2.93 -3.65
CA LYS A 322 -25.19 2.62 -3.86
C LYS A 322 -24.94 1.11 -3.73
N ALA A 323 -25.45 0.48 -2.67
CA ALA A 323 -25.28 -0.95 -2.45
C ALA A 323 -25.91 -1.78 -3.57
N GLN A 324 -27.10 -1.39 -4.06
CA GLN A 324 -27.73 -2.02 -5.23
C GLN A 324 -26.88 -1.87 -6.49
N ARG A 325 -26.32 -0.68 -6.74
CA ARG A 325 -25.45 -0.42 -7.90
C ARG A 325 -24.17 -1.24 -7.85
N GLU A 326 -23.50 -1.28 -6.70
CA GLU A 326 -22.30 -2.08 -6.47
C GLU A 326 -22.59 -3.58 -6.64
N SER A 327 -23.71 -4.06 -6.09
CA SER A 327 -24.16 -5.44 -6.29
C SER A 327 -24.42 -5.76 -7.76
N GLN A 328 -25.06 -4.87 -8.52
CA GLN A 328 -25.31 -5.08 -9.94
C GLN A 328 -24.00 -5.17 -10.73
N GLN A 329 -23.02 -4.30 -10.42
CA GLN A 329 -21.70 -4.33 -11.06
C GLN A 329 -20.93 -5.62 -10.72
N ALA A 330 -20.98 -6.05 -9.46
CA ALA A 330 -20.37 -7.30 -9.03
C ALA A 330 -20.97 -8.52 -9.74
N LEU A 331 -22.30 -8.57 -9.90
CA LEU A 331 -22.99 -9.63 -10.65
C LEU A 331 -22.52 -9.71 -12.11
N GLU A 332 -22.45 -8.57 -12.81
CA GLU A 332 -21.98 -8.53 -14.20
C GLU A 332 -20.51 -8.94 -14.31
N ARG A 333 -19.68 -8.55 -13.33
CA ARG A 333 -18.27 -8.95 -13.27
C ARG A 333 -18.12 -10.46 -13.06
N ILE A 334 -18.87 -11.05 -12.12
CA ILE A 334 -18.90 -12.50 -11.90
C ILE A 334 -19.32 -13.23 -13.19
N LYS A 335 -20.42 -12.80 -13.84
CA LYS A 335 -20.88 -13.40 -15.11
C LYS A 335 -19.80 -13.36 -16.18
N LYS A 336 -19.09 -12.23 -16.32
CA LYS A 336 -17.98 -12.06 -17.25
C LYS A 336 -16.81 -13.00 -16.92
N THR A 337 -16.41 -13.09 -15.65
CA THR A 337 -15.31 -13.95 -15.22
C THR A 337 -15.64 -15.43 -15.38
N ILE A 338 -16.86 -15.86 -15.08
CA ILE A 338 -17.34 -17.23 -15.37
C ILE A 338 -17.23 -17.53 -16.86
N LYS A 339 -17.70 -16.61 -17.72
CA LYS A 339 -17.62 -16.77 -19.17
C LYS A 339 -16.18 -16.91 -19.64
N GLN A 340 -15.27 -16.09 -19.10
CA GLN A 340 -13.84 -16.18 -19.40
C GLN A 340 -13.24 -17.53 -18.99
N ILE A 341 -13.54 -18.03 -17.77
CA ILE A 341 -13.08 -19.35 -17.32
C ILE A 341 -13.55 -20.46 -18.28
N CYS A 342 -14.80 -20.38 -18.73
CA CYS A 342 -15.34 -21.34 -19.69
C CYS A 342 -14.62 -21.26 -21.04
N GLU A 343 -14.49 -20.05 -21.61
CA GLU A 343 -13.86 -19.83 -22.93
C GLU A 343 -12.37 -20.23 -22.95
N ASP A 344 -11.59 -19.75 -21.98
CA ASP A 344 -10.15 -20.09 -21.87
C ASP A 344 -9.95 -21.57 -21.55
N GLY A 345 -10.87 -22.15 -20.76
CA GLY A 345 -10.89 -23.58 -20.46
C GLY A 345 -11.21 -24.44 -21.68
N ASP A 346 -12.10 -23.99 -22.57
CA ASP A 346 -12.45 -24.68 -23.82
C ASP A 346 -11.32 -24.54 -24.87
N GLN A 347 -10.61 -23.42 -24.88
CA GLN A 347 -9.47 -23.17 -25.78
C GLN A 347 -8.16 -23.82 -25.30
N GLY A 348 -8.11 -24.31 -24.05
CA GLY A 348 -6.91 -24.91 -23.47
C GLY A 348 -5.80 -23.92 -23.15
N THR A 349 -6.11 -22.62 -23.10
CA THR A 349 -5.17 -21.52 -22.76
C THR A 349 -5.11 -21.27 -21.26
N LEU A 350 -6.07 -21.81 -20.50
CA LEU A 350 -6.16 -21.63 -19.06
C LEU A 350 -5.12 -22.46 -18.30
N SER A 351 -4.35 -21.79 -17.43
CA SER A 351 -3.38 -22.43 -16.55
C SER A 351 -3.86 -22.43 -15.09
N GLY A 352 -3.25 -23.29 -14.26
CA GLY A 352 -3.60 -23.39 -12.82
C GLY A 352 -3.52 -22.04 -12.07
N PRO A 353 -2.43 -21.26 -12.20
CA PRO A 353 -2.34 -19.94 -11.58
C PRO A 353 -3.40 -18.96 -12.08
N ILE A 354 -3.71 -18.96 -13.38
CA ILE A 354 -4.74 -18.07 -13.95
C ILE A 354 -6.12 -18.44 -13.40
N LEU A 355 -6.46 -19.73 -13.33
CA LEU A 355 -7.72 -20.19 -12.76
C LEU A 355 -7.86 -19.81 -11.29
N SER A 356 -6.76 -19.86 -10.50
CA SER A 356 -6.76 -19.41 -9.10
C SER A 356 -7.12 -17.93 -9.01
N ASN A 357 -6.45 -17.06 -9.79
CA ASN A 357 -6.70 -15.62 -9.76
C ASN A 357 -8.15 -15.28 -10.16
N LEU A 358 -8.69 -15.93 -11.20
CA LEU A 358 -10.08 -15.71 -11.62
C LEU A 358 -11.08 -16.24 -10.58
N SER A 359 -10.75 -17.31 -9.85
CA SER A 359 -11.54 -17.80 -8.73
C SER A 359 -11.55 -16.81 -7.57
N ASP A 360 -10.39 -16.22 -7.24
CA ASP A 360 -10.27 -15.22 -6.18
C ASP A 360 -11.05 -13.95 -6.53
N GLU A 361 -11.01 -13.50 -7.79
CA GLU A 361 -11.81 -12.37 -8.28
C GLU A 361 -13.31 -12.63 -8.13
N ILE A 362 -13.78 -13.85 -8.44
CA ILE A 362 -15.19 -14.22 -8.24
C ILE A 362 -15.55 -14.17 -6.75
N ALA A 363 -14.70 -14.69 -5.87
CA ALA A 363 -14.94 -14.68 -4.43
C ALA A 363 -15.03 -13.26 -3.87
N GLU A 364 -14.10 -12.37 -4.25
CA GLU A 364 -14.11 -10.96 -3.86
C GLU A 364 -15.38 -10.25 -4.36
N CYS A 365 -15.81 -10.50 -5.60
CA CYS A 365 -17.03 -9.91 -6.11
C CYS A 365 -18.28 -10.37 -5.34
N PHE A 366 -18.32 -11.60 -4.83
CA PHE A 366 -19.45 -12.11 -4.05
C PHE A 366 -19.68 -11.38 -2.72
N ASP A 367 -18.66 -10.75 -2.15
CA ASP A 367 -18.79 -9.93 -0.93
C ASP A 367 -19.66 -8.69 -1.17
N TYR A 368 -19.70 -8.19 -2.41
CA TYR A 368 -20.50 -7.02 -2.81
C TYR A 368 -21.90 -7.38 -3.32
N VAL A 369 -22.18 -8.66 -3.60
CA VAL A 369 -23.52 -9.09 -4.02
C VAL A 369 -24.45 -9.06 -2.80
N LEU A 370 -25.62 -8.46 -2.93
CA LEU A 370 -26.61 -8.42 -1.84
C LEU A 370 -27.13 -9.84 -1.50
N SER A 371 -27.44 -10.08 -0.22
CA SER A 371 -27.85 -11.41 0.27
C SER A 371 -29.24 -11.85 -0.20
N ASP A 372 -30.12 -10.89 -0.44
CA ASP A 372 -31.49 -11.08 -0.94
C ASP A 372 -31.58 -11.18 -2.46
N ASN A 373 -30.46 -11.04 -3.18
CA ASN A 373 -30.44 -11.16 -4.62
C ASN A 373 -30.74 -12.60 -5.06
N SER A 374 -31.81 -12.77 -5.85
CA SER A 374 -32.30 -14.07 -6.31
C SER A 374 -31.32 -14.83 -7.21
N GLU A 375 -30.40 -14.14 -7.90
CA GLU A 375 -29.39 -14.74 -8.77
C GLU A 375 -28.14 -15.20 -8.01
N ARG A 376 -27.95 -14.80 -6.74
CA ARG A 376 -26.72 -15.06 -5.99
C ARG A 376 -26.39 -16.55 -5.90
N ASN A 377 -27.37 -17.36 -5.51
CA ASN A 377 -27.17 -18.81 -5.31
C ASN A 377 -26.91 -19.52 -6.63
N SER A 378 -27.67 -19.18 -7.68
CA SER A 378 -27.49 -19.80 -9.01
C SER A 378 -26.14 -19.42 -9.62
N LEU A 379 -25.68 -18.17 -9.46
CA LEU A 379 -24.36 -17.74 -9.90
C LEU A 379 -23.24 -18.42 -9.13
N PHE A 380 -23.40 -18.64 -7.82
CA PHE A 380 -22.42 -19.33 -7.01
C PHE A 380 -22.25 -20.79 -7.47
N GLU A 381 -23.35 -21.48 -7.74
CA GLU A 381 -23.32 -22.83 -8.31
C GLU A 381 -22.66 -22.84 -9.70
N LEU A 382 -23.01 -21.90 -10.57
CA LEU A 382 -22.42 -21.78 -11.91
C LEU A 382 -20.92 -21.53 -11.86
N ALA A 383 -20.45 -20.65 -10.97
CA ALA A 383 -19.04 -20.36 -10.77
C ALA A 383 -18.27 -21.62 -10.32
N ASN A 384 -18.77 -22.30 -9.30
CA ASN A 384 -18.15 -23.53 -8.80
C ASN A 384 -18.09 -24.62 -9.86
N GLN A 385 -19.16 -24.78 -10.65
CA GLN A 385 -19.17 -25.72 -11.76
C GLN A 385 -18.16 -25.35 -12.85
N ALA A 386 -18.05 -24.08 -13.23
CA ALA A 386 -17.09 -23.62 -14.24
C ALA A 386 -15.64 -23.86 -13.77
N ILE A 387 -15.33 -23.47 -12.52
CA ILE A 387 -14.02 -23.66 -11.90
C ILE A 387 -13.67 -25.15 -11.81
N ALA A 388 -14.59 -26.00 -11.36
CA ALA A 388 -14.36 -27.44 -11.24
C ALA A 388 -14.10 -28.11 -12.60
N ARG A 389 -14.89 -27.75 -13.63
CA ARG A 389 -14.70 -28.27 -15.00
C ARG A 389 -13.36 -27.83 -15.58
N ALA A 390 -12.99 -26.55 -15.41
CA ALA A 390 -11.70 -26.02 -15.84
C ALA A 390 -10.53 -26.71 -15.13
N GLY A 391 -10.62 -26.88 -13.80
CA GLY A 391 -9.64 -27.59 -12.99
C GLY A 391 -9.44 -29.04 -13.44
N HIS A 392 -10.53 -29.76 -13.73
CA HIS A 392 -10.46 -31.13 -14.26
C HIS A 392 -9.74 -31.18 -15.61
N ARG A 393 -10.04 -30.26 -16.53
CA ARG A 393 -9.40 -30.19 -17.86
C ARG A 393 -7.91 -29.90 -17.78
N ILE A 394 -7.50 -28.97 -16.93
CA ILE A 394 -6.07 -28.67 -16.68
C ILE A 394 -5.36 -29.93 -16.19
N GLU A 395 -5.98 -30.68 -15.28
CA GLU A 395 -5.41 -31.92 -14.75
C GLU A 395 -5.35 -33.05 -15.80
N GLU A 396 -6.36 -33.17 -16.67
CA GLU A 396 -6.32 -34.12 -17.79
C GLU A 396 -5.24 -33.78 -18.81
N GLU A 397 -5.05 -32.50 -19.16
CA GLU A 397 -4.00 -32.11 -20.10
C GLU A 397 -2.60 -32.32 -19.49
N LYS A 398 -2.42 -32.04 -18.18
CA LYS A 398 -1.21 -32.43 -17.45
C LYS A 398 -0.93 -33.92 -17.54
N LYS A 399 -1.94 -34.76 -17.29
CA LYS A 399 -1.83 -36.22 -17.40
C LYS A 399 -1.50 -36.66 -18.84
N LYS A 400 -2.09 -36.03 -19.85
CA LYS A 400 -1.83 -36.32 -21.27
C LYS A 400 -0.42 -35.92 -21.70
N ILE A 401 0.08 -34.76 -21.26
CA ILE A 401 1.47 -34.34 -21.47
C ILE A 401 2.42 -35.34 -20.80
N ALA A 402 2.16 -35.72 -19.55
CA ALA A 402 2.94 -36.73 -18.84
C ALA A 402 2.96 -38.07 -19.59
N ARG A 403 1.79 -38.55 -20.09
CA ARG A 403 1.69 -39.76 -20.93
C ARG A 403 2.49 -39.64 -22.23
N SER A 404 2.49 -38.48 -22.89
CA SER A 404 3.24 -38.23 -24.12
C SER A 404 4.76 -38.19 -23.91
N VAL A 405 5.22 -37.58 -22.81
CA VAL A 405 6.62 -37.63 -22.37
C VAL A 405 7.03 -39.09 -22.13
N HIS A 406 6.22 -39.82 -21.35
CA HIS A 406 6.47 -41.22 -21.03
C HIS A 406 6.49 -42.13 -22.28
N ALA A 407 5.59 -41.92 -23.24
CA ALA A 407 5.57 -42.66 -24.49
C ALA A 407 6.84 -42.43 -25.34
N ARG A 408 7.37 -41.20 -25.35
CA ARG A 408 8.63 -40.86 -26.03
C ARG A 408 9.83 -41.56 -25.39
N GLU A 409 9.88 -41.60 -24.06
CA GLU A 409 10.92 -42.33 -23.32
C GLU A 409 10.89 -43.84 -23.64
N LEU A 410 9.70 -44.46 -23.62
CA LEU A 410 9.53 -45.87 -23.99
C LEU A 410 9.92 -46.16 -25.45
N TRP A 411 9.63 -45.24 -26.37
CA TRP A 411 10.03 -45.37 -27.77
C TRP A 411 11.56 -45.31 -27.96
N ALA A 412 12.23 -44.39 -27.24
CA ALA A 412 13.69 -44.31 -27.25
C ALA A 412 14.33 -45.62 -26.73
N LEU A 413 13.82 -46.17 -25.64
CA LEU A 413 14.27 -47.46 -25.09
C LEU A 413 14.08 -48.61 -26.10
N ARG A 414 12.95 -48.64 -26.82
CA ARG A 414 12.71 -49.64 -27.88
C ARG A 414 13.74 -49.60 -29.00
N ILE A 415 14.16 -48.41 -29.44
CA ILE A 415 15.20 -48.25 -30.48
C ILE A 415 16.53 -48.84 -30.00
N GLN A 416 16.92 -48.54 -28.75
CA GLN A 416 18.15 -49.05 -28.16
C GLN A 416 18.16 -50.59 -28.07
N LEU A 417 17.02 -51.19 -27.71
CA LEU A 417 16.87 -52.65 -27.68
C LEU A 417 16.91 -53.30 -29.07
N ALA A 418 16.31 -52.65 -30.08
CA ALA A 418 16.34 -53.12 -31.46
C ALA A 418 17.75 -53.06 -32.07
N TYR A 419 18.49 -51.98 -31.78
CA TYR A 419 19.91 -51.85 -32.12
C TYR A 419 20.71 -53.01 -31.53
N ALA A 420 20.59 -53.24 -30.22
CA ALA A 420 21.34 -54.31 -29.55
C ALA A 420 21.06 -55.71 -30.11
N ARG A 421 19.79 -56.00 -30.46
CA ARG A 421 19.42 -57.27 -31.10
C ARG A 421 20.06 -57.44 -32.48
N ARG A 422 20.16 -56.36 -33.27
CA ARG A 422 20.75 -56.39 -34.61
C ARG A 422 22.24 -56.70 -34.53
N GLU A 423 22.96 -55.97 -33.68
CA GLU A 423 24.40 -56.13 -33.45
C GLU A 423 24.73 -57.57 -33.03
N LEU A 424 23.97 -58.13 -32.08
CA LEU A 424 24.14 -59.51 -31.60
C LEU A 424 24.05 -60.60 -32.69
N ASN A 425 23.27 -60.36 -33.75
CA ASN A 425 23.08 -61.34 -34.82
C ASN A 425 24.17 -61.25 -35.92
N GLN A 426 25.14 -60.34 -35.79
CA GLN A 426 26.29 -60.22 -36.68
C GLN A 426 27.54 -60.85 -36.04
N SER A 427 28.57 -61.17 -36.83
CA SER A 427 29.85 -61.70 -36.33
C SER A 427 30.55 -60.64 -35.46
N ILE A 428 30.31 -60.70 -34.15
CA ILE A 428 30.78 -59.73 -33.17
C ILE A 428 32.05 -60.24 -32.48
N THR A 429 33.00 -59.34 -32.25
CA THR A 429 34.17 -59.60 -31.41
C THR A 429 33.81 -59.54 -29.93
N ILE A 430 34.62 -60.18 -29.07
CA ILE A 430 34.44 -60.12 -27.60
C ILE A 430 34.36 -58.68 -27.07
N GLN A 431 35.10 -57.76 -27.69
CA GLN A 431 35.11 -56.34 -27.33
C GLN A 431 33.77 -55.66 -27.63
N GLU A 432 33.19 -55.93 -28.80
CA GLU A 432 31.88 -55.39 -29.19
C GLU A 432 30.75 -55.99 -28.35
N LEU A 433 30.82 -57.28 -28.05
CA LEU A 433 29.86 -57.97 -27.20
C LEU A 433 29.85 -57.42 -25.76
N THR A 434 31.03 -57.11 -25.21
CA THR A 434 31.18 -56.54 -23.87
C THR A 434 30.64 -55.12 -23.79
N LYS A 435 30.86 -54.29 -24.81
CA LYS A 435 30.26 -52.95 -24.91
C LYS A 435 28.73 -53.04 -24.98
N LEU A 436 28.21 -53.96 -25.78
CA LEU A 436 26.78 -54.20 -25.92
C LEU A 436 26.12 -54.63 -24.62
N LYS A 437 26.80 -55.48 -23.83
CA LYS A 437 26.35 -55.92 -22.50
C LYS A 437 26.18 -54.74 -21.53
N HIS A 438 27.18 -53.87 -21.44
CA HIS A 438 27.13 -52.70 -20.56
C HIS A 438 26.01 -51.72 -20.95
N HIS A 439 25.86 -51.47 -22.25
CA HIS A 439 24.79 -50.62 -22.79
C HIS A 439 23.40 -51.14 -22.40
N LEU A 440 23.16 -52.45 -22.52
CA LEU A 440 21.87 -53.04 -22.16
C LEU A 440 21.58 -53.04 -20.66
N ILE A 441 22.61 -53.14 -19.80
CA ILE A 441 22.44 -53.01 -18.34
C ILE A 441 22.04 -51.57 -17.96
N TYR A 442 22.61 -50.57 -18.64
CA TYR A 442 22.19 -49.17 -18.48
C TYR A 442 20.74 -48.96 -18.89
N VAL A 443 20.36 -49.43 -20.08
CA VAL A 443 18.97 -49.40 -20.60
C VAL A 443 18.00 -50.10 -19.63
N ALA A 444 18.40 -51.22 -19.02
CA ALA A 444 17.60 -51.93 -18.03
C ALA A 444 17.35 -51.11 -16.74
N THR A 445 18.37 -50.38 -16.30
CA THR A 445 18.29 -49.56 -15.08
C THR A 445 17.39 -48.35 -15.30
N ASP A 446 17.50 -47.71 -16.46
CA ASP A 446 16.66 -46.59 -16.86
C ASP A 446 15.19 -47.03 -17.03
N TYR A 447 14.96 -48.18 -17.67
CA TYR A 447 13.63 -48.79 -17.77
C TYR A 447 13.00 -49.05 -16.39
N LYS A 448 13.77 -49.54 -15.40
CA LYS A 448 13.27 -49.75 -14.03
C LYS A 448 12.86 -48.46 -13.33
N LYS A 449 13.47 -47.31 -13.64
CA LYS A 449 13.05 -46.00 -13.12
C LYS A 449 11.73 -45.53 -13.76
N VAL A 450 11.49 -45.91 -15.01
CA VAL A 450 10.30 -45.57 -15.80
C VAL A 450 9.08 -46.43 -15.41
N ILE A 451 9.28 -47.66 -14.91
CA ILE A 451 8.20 -48.65 -14.59
C ILE A 451 7.34 -48.30 -13.37
N SER A 452 7.63 -47.27 -12.57
CA SER A 452 6.78 -46.91 -11.41
C SER A 452 5.40 -46.34 -11.79
N SER A 453 4.97 -46.46 -13.05
CA SER A 453 3.67 -46.05 -13.57
C SER A 453 2.78 -47.26 -13.93
N GLU A 454 1.46 -47.06 -13.98
CA GLU A 454 0.46 -48.06 -14.43
C GLU A 454 0.66 -48.56 -15.88
N LEU A 455 1.64 -48.02 -16.62
CA LEU A 455 1.90 -48.32 -18.04
C LEU A 455 3.00 -49.36 -18.26
N SER A 456 3.51 -50.00 -17.20
CA SER A 456 4.53 -51.04 -17.34
C SER A 456 3.99 -52.30 -18.05
N SER A 457 4.77 -52.84 -18.98
CA SER A 457 4.41 -54.06 -19.72
C SER A 457 5.40 -55.18 -19.43
N ARG A 458 4.89 -56.30 -18.90
CA ARG A 458 5.64 -57.54 -18.64
C ARG A 458 6.36 -58.09 -19.88
N VAL A 459 5.96 -57.65 -21.08
CA VAL A 459 6.58 -58.06 -22.35
C VAL A 459 7.98 -57.48 -22.51
N TRP A 460 8.20 -56.21 -22.12
CA TRP A 460 9.50 -55.54 -22.26
C TRP A 460 10.55 -56.11 -21.32
N ASP A 461 10.15 -56.39 -20.07
CA ASP A 461 11.02 -57.02 -19.08
C ASP A 461 11.47 -58.42 -19.53
N ARG A 462 10.54 -59.22 -20.08
CA ARG A 462 10.87 -60.53 -20.67
C ARG A 462 11.83 -60.40 -21.87
N TYR A 463 11.66 -59.39 -22.71
CA TYR A 463 12.48 -59.19 -23.91
C TYR A 463 13.92 -58.79 -23.58
N LEU A 464 14.08 -57.87 -22.63
CA LEU A 464 15.37 -57.44 -22.10
C LEU A 464 16.14 -58.63 -21.49
N ASN A 465 15.48 -59.42 -20.64
CA ASN A 465 16.08 -60.60 -20.03
C ASN A 465 16.52 -61.64 -21.08
N THR A 466 15.75 -61.81 -22.15
CA THR A 466 16.11 -62.74 -23.24
C THR A 466 17.38 -62.29 -23.98
N LEU A 467 17.54 -60.98 -24.23
CA LEU A 467 18.73 -60.45 -24.89
C LEU A 467 19.99 -60.57 -24.01
N LEU A 468 19.87 -60.30 -22.71
CA LEU A 468 20.98 -60.46 -21.75
C LEU A 468 21.45 -61.92 -21.68
N VAL A 469 20.52 -62.89 -21.69
CA VAL A 469 20.87 -64.32 -21.72
C VAL A 469 21.61 -64.71 -22.99
N LYS A 470 21.15 -64.24 -24.17
CA LYS A 470 21.84 -64.52 -25.44
C LYS A 470 23.24 -63.92 -25.52
N ILE A 471 23.44 -62.72 -24.95
CA ILE A 471 24.78 -62.12 -24.83
C ILE A 471 25.68 -62.99 -23.96
N GLY A 472 25.18 -63.48 -22.82
CA GLY A 472 25.92 -64.41 -21.96
C GLY A 472 26.41 -65.63 -22.75
N GLN A 473 25.49 -66.29 -23.47
CA GLN A 473 25.80 -67.49 -24.26
C GLN A 473 26.84 -67.25 -25.37
N GLN A 474 26.75 -66.14 -26.12
CA GLN A 474 27.77 -65.81 -27.13
C GLN A 474 29.11 -65.39 -26.50
N THR A 475 29.09 -64.80 -25.31
CA THR A 475 30.33 -64.46 -24.57
C THR A 475 31.07 -65.74 -24.21
N ASP A 476 30.34 -66.72 -23.69
CA ASP A 476 30.89 -68.02 -23.28
C ASP A 476 31.47 -68.78 -24.48
N GLN A 477 30.81 -68.75 -25.63
CA GLN A 477 31.29 -69.36 -26.87
C GLN A 477 32.58 -68.72 -27.41
N LEU A 478 32.68 -67.39 -27.39
CA LEU A 478 33.87 -66.70 -27.89
C LEU A 478 35.06 -66.82 -26.91
N ALA A 479 34.80 -67.05 -25.62
CA ALA A 479 35.84 -67.31 -24.63
C ALA A 479 36.55 -68.67 -24.83
N GLU A 480 35.91 -69.60 -25.54
CA GLU A 480 36.40 -70.96 -25.79
C GLU A 480 37.60 -70.94 -26.77
N GLY A 481 38.81 -70.82 -26.23
CA GLY A 481 40.05 -70.75 -27.00
C GLY A 481 40.98 -69.59 -26.65
N LEU A 482 40.55 -68.67 -25.77
CA LEU A 482 41.42 -67.61 -25.26
C LEU A 482 42.40 -68.13 -24.20
N PRO A 483 43.62 -67.56 -24.13
CA PRO A 483 44.55 -67.87 -23.05
C PRO A 483 44.01 -67.38 -21.71
N LYS A 484 44.45 -67.98 -20.60
CA LYS A 484 44.20 -67.37 -19.27
C LYS A 484 44.91 -66.02 -19.19
N PRO A 485 44.29 -65.00 -18.55
CA PRO A 485 44.93 -63.70 -18.39
C PRO A 485 46.19 -63.84 -17.53
N ARG A 486 47.36 -63.53 -18.10
CA ARG A 486 48.63 -63.48 -17.37
C ARG A 486 48.62 -62.33 -16.37
N ALA A 487 49.45 -62.41 -15.34
CA ALA A 487 49.56 -61.30 -14.38
C ALA A 487 50.16 -60.06 -15.05
N LEU A 488 49.60 -58.88 -14.77
CA LEU A 488 49.99 -57.62 -15.44
C LEU A 488 51.47 -57.30 -15.29
N TRP A 489 52.05 -57.53 -14.11
CA TRP A 489 53.48 -57.29 -13.85
C TRP A 489 54.37 -58.18 -14.72
N SER A 490 53.95 -59.42 -15.01
CA SER A 490 54.70 -60.35 -15.87
C SER A 490 54.67 -59.88 -17.32
N ILE A 491 53.49 -59.51 -17.85
CA ILE A 491 53.37 -58.97 -19.20
C ILE A 491 54.22 -57.70 -19.36
N THR A 492 54.17 -56.80 -18.37
CA THR A 492 54.92 -55.54 -18.39
C THR A 492 56.43 -55.79 -18.38
N ASN A 493 56.90 -56.69 -17.51
CA ASN A 493 58.33 -57.03 -17.42
C ASN A 493 58.84 -57.71 -18.69
N ASP A 494 58.09 -58.67 -19.24
CA ASP A 494 58.45 -59.35 -20.49
C ASP A 494 58.61 -58.33 -21.62
N LEU A 495 57.60 -57.48 -21.82
CA LEU A 495 57.62 -56.46 -22.85
C LEU A 495 58.79 -55.48 -22.69
N LEU A 496 59.06 -54.99 -21.47
CA LEU A 496 60.18 -54.07 -21.23
C LEU A 496 61.55 -54.72 -21.39
N SER A 497 61.66 -56.04 -21.17
CA SER A 497 62.90 -56.80 -21.36
C SER A 497 63.25 -57.06 -22.83
N TYR A 498 62.26 -56.98 -23.73
CA TYR A 498 62.45 -57.22 -25.16
C TYR A 498 63.29 -56.11 -25.84
N SER A 499 64.07 -56.54 -26.83
CA SER A 499 64.78 -55.63 -27.74
C SER A 499 63.81 -54.67 -28.42
N LEU A 500 64.33 -53.52 -28.89
CA LEU A 500 63.52 -52.53 -29.58
C LEU A 500 62.78 -53.14 -30.78
N ASP A 501 63.48 -53.91 -31.62
CA ASP A 501 62.89 -54.59 -32.79
C ASP A 501 61.77 -55.56 -32.42
N LYS A 502 61.91 -56.27 -31.30
CA LYS A 502 60.87 -57.20 -30.84
C LYS A 502 59.66 -56.44 -30.29
N ARG A 503 59.85 -55.29 -29.62
CA ARG A 503 58.75 -54.42 -29.18
C ARG A 503 58.06 -53.69 -30.33
N MET A 504 58.77 -53.37 -31.41
CA MET A 504 58.20 -52.75 -32.61
C MET A 504 57.08 -53.61 -33.23
N GLN A 505 57.11 -54.94 -33.02
CA GLN A 505 56.02 -55.84 -33.41
C GLN A 505 54.66 -55.45 -32.80
N LEU A 506 54.61 -54.76 -31.65
CA LEU A 506 53.35 -54.29 -31.04
C LEU A 506 52.52 -53.35 -31.93
N PHE A 507 53.14 -52.79 -32.96
CA PHE A 507 52.53 -51.87 -33.92
C PHE A 507 52.09 -52.54 -35.22
N GLU A 508 52.32 -53.85 -35.36
CA GLU A 508 51.87 -54.62 -36.49
C GLU A 508 50.87 -55.67 -36.00
N THR A 509 49.59 -55.49 -36.30
CA THR A 509 48.45 -56.25 -35.77
C THR A 509 48.57 -57.76 -35.98
N ARG A 510 49.23 -58.17 -37.07
CA ARG A 510 49.45 -59.58 -37.44
C ARG A 510 50.74 -60.16 -36.88
N SER A 511 51.55 -59.36 -36.21
CA SER A 511 52.77 -59.87 -35.60
C SER A 511 52.45 -60.81 -34.44
N THR A 512 53.36 -61.75 -34.20
CA THR A 512 53.22 -62.70 -33.08
C THR A 512 52.97 -62.02 -31.74
N LEU A 513 53.64 -60.89 -31.48
CA LEU A 513 53.52 -60.16 -30.22
C LEU A 513 52.22 -59.35 -30.12
N ALA A 514 51.77 -58.73 -31.21
CA ALA A 514 50.50 -58.00 -31.22
C ALA A 514 49.30 -58.94 -31.08
N VAL A 515 49.36 -60.11 -31.73
CA VAL A 515 48.34 -61.15 -31.61
C VAL A 515 48.26 -61.67 -30.17
N ASP A 516 49.40 -62.00 -29.54
CA ASP A 516 49.44 -62.41 -28.14
C ASP A 516 48.87 -61.33 -27.21
N MET A 517 49.26 -60.06 -27.39
CA MET A 517 48.70 -58.96 -26.58
C MET A 517 47.20 -58.73 -26.82
N SER A 518 46.72 -58.92 -28.05
CA SER A 518 45.29 -58.84 -28.38
C SER A 518 44.49 -59.96 -27.72
N GLN A 519 45.04 -61.18 -27.70
CA GLN A 519 44.46 -62.32 -26.99
C GLN A 519 44.47 -62.10 -25.46
N GLN A 520 45.57 -61.57 -24.90
CA GLN A 520 45.62 -61.21 -23.48
C GLN A 520 44.61 -60.12 -23.13
N LYS A 521 44.46 -59.08 -23.97
CA LYS A 521 43.42 -58.06 -23.81
C LYS A 521 42.02 -58.67 -23.78
N SER A 522 41.75 -59.61 -24.69
CA SER A 522 40.46 -60.29 -24.77
C SER A 522 40.19 -61.19 -23.55
N ALA A 523 41.22 -61.86 -23.03
CA ALA A 523 41.14 -62.64 -21.81
C ALA A 523 40.89 -61.78 -20.56
N TYR A 524 41.52 -60.59 -20.49
CA TYR A 524 41.27 -59.62 -19.43
C TYR A 524 39.81 -59.12 -19.43
N LEU A 525 39.25 -58.83 -20.62
CA LEU A 525 37.87 -58.36 -20.76
C LEU A 525 36.81 -59.35 -20.24
N ILE A 526 37.11 -60.65 -20.28
CA ILE A 526 36.18 -61.69 -19.83
C ILE A 526 36.37 -62.03 -18.34
N HIS A 527 37.62 -62.07 -17.88
CA HIS A 527 37.96 -62.71 -16.61
C HIS A 527 38.44 -61.75 -15.52
N LYS A 528 38.61 -60.45 -15.82
CA LYS A 528 39.13 -59.44 -14.88
C LYS A 528 38.15 -58.29 -14.67
N SER A 529 38.33 -57.55 -13.59
CA SER A 529 37.50 -56.37 -13.28
C SER A 529 37.75 -55.22 -14.26
N ASP A 530 36.77 -54.31 -14.42
CA ASP A 530 36.91 -53.11 -15.25
C ASP A 530 38.13 -52.25 -14.87
N THR A 531 38.46 -52.24 -13.57
CA THR A 531 39.65 -51.54 -13.08
C THR A 531 40.93 -52.19 -13.61
N GLU A 532 41.04 -53.52 -13.52
CA GLU A 532 42.19 -54.26 -14.03
C GLU A 532 42.32 -54.17 -15.56
N ILE A 533 41.20 -54.16 -16.29
CA ILE A 533 41.16 -53.98 -17.75
C ILE A 533 41.74 -52.62 -18.13
N ARG A 534 41.31 -51.55 -17.46
CA ARG A 534 41.84 -50.19 -17.70
C ARG A 534 43.33 -50.10 -17.42
N VAL A 535 43.78 -50.65 -16.28
CA VAL A 535 45.20 -50.62 -15.91
C VAL A 535 46.05 -51.41 -16.93
N PHE A 536 45.53 -52.51 -17.47
CA PHE A 536 46.20 -53.24 -18.55
C PHE A 536 46.34 -52.40 -19.83
N GLU A 537 45.28 -51.74 -20.27
CA GLU A 537 45.31 -50.88 -21.46
C GLU A 537 46.27 -49.69 -21.28
N GLU A 538 46.22 -49.04 -20.12
CA GLU A 538 47.11 -47.93 -19.76
C GLU A 538 48.58 -48.38 -19.82
N LYS A 539 48.92 -49.54 -19.24
CA LYS A 539 50.30 -50.07 -19.27
C LYS A 539 50.76 -50.45 -20.66
N LEU A 540 49.90 -51.07 -21.47
CA LEU A 540 50.26 -51.43 -22.85
C LEU A 540 50.51 -50.18 -23.71
N ASN A 541 49.68 -49.14 -23.55
CA ASN A 541 49.86 -47.86 -24.22
C ASN A 541 51.14 -47.14 -23.75
N GLU A 542 51.43 -47.18 -22.44
CA GLU A 542 52.68 -46.64 -21.89
C GLU A 542 53.92 -47.31 -22.52
N ILE A 543 53.90 -48.64 -22.67
CA ILE A 543 55.01 -49.38 -23.31
C ILE A 543 55.13 -49.05 -24.79
N LYS A 544 54.01 -48.96 -25.52
CA LYS A 544 54.00 -48.52 -26.93
C LYS A 544 54.60 -47.12 -27.05
N TYR A 545 54.19 -46.18 -26.20
CA TYR A 545 54.74 -44.84 -26.16
C TYR A 545 56.26 -44.84 -25.90
N ARG A 546 56.73 -45.54 -24.86
CA ARG A 546 58.16 -45.68 -24.56
C ARG A 546 58.95 -46.28 -25.73
N THR A 547 58.36 -47.25 -26.43
CA THR A 547 58.96 -47.90 -27.60
C THR A 547 59.09 -46.93 -28.76
N LYS A 548 58.02 -46.18 -29.08
CA LYS A 548 58.06 -45.08 -30.06
C LYS A 548 59.15 -44.07 -29.70
N THR A 549 59.19 -43.58 -28.46
CA THR A 549 60.19 -42.59 -28.03
C THR A 549 61.62 -43.12 -28.16
N GLN A 550 61.86 -44.37 -27.76
CA GLN A 550 63.18 -44.99 -27.89
C GLN A 550 63.58 -45.17 -29.36
N TYR A 551 62.65 -45.61 -30.21
CA TYR A 551 62.85 -45.72 -31.66
C TYR A 551 63.24 -44.37 -32.27
N MET A 552 62.44 -43.33 -32.00
CA MET A 552 62.70 -41.98 -32.50
C MET A 552 64.04 -41.41 -32.00
N ASN A 553 64.39 -41.62 -30.73
CA ASN A 553 65.69 -41.19 -30.20
C ASN A 553 66.88 -41.98 -30.76
N THR A 554 66.67 -43.21 -31.23
CA THR A 554 67.73 -44.05 -31.81
C THR A 554 67.94 -43.72 -33.28
N HIS A 555 66.87 -43.59 -34.05
CA HIS A 555 66.94 -43.46 -35.51
C HIS A 555 66.78 -42.03 -36.03
N TRP A 556 66.13 -41.15 -35.26
CA TRP A 556 65.75 -39.79 -35.65
C TRP A 556 66.13 -38.73 -34.61
N LYS A 557 67.19 -38.98 -33.84
CA LYS A 557 67.65 -38.13 -32.72
C LYS A 557 67.75 -36.64 -33.07
N ALA A 558 68.26 -36.33 -34.27
CA ALA A 558 68.42 -34.96 -34.72
C ALA A 558 67.08 -34.22 -34.85
N LEU A 559 66.01 -34.90 -35.29
CA LEU A 559 64.67 -34.33 -35.42
C LEU A 559 63.94 -34.21 -34.06
N MET A 560 64.35 -34.98 -33.07
CA MET A 560 63.77 -34.94 -31.72
C MET A 560 64.35 -33.80 -30.86
N GLY A 561 65.53 -33.26 -31.22
CA GLY A 561 66.22 -32.22 -30.47
C GLY A 561 65.87 -30.78 -30.91
N ASN A 562 66.52 -29.81 -30.25
CA ASN A 562 66.54 -28.41 -30.69
C ASN A 562 67.48 -28.24 -31.89
N TRP A 563 67.21 -27.24 -32.72
CA TRP A 563 68.10 -26.89 -33.82
C TRP A 563 69.45 -26.38 -33.32
N SER A 564 70.54 -26.77 -34.00
CA SER A 564 71.91 -26.36 -33.73
C SER A 564 72.59 -25.85 -35.01
N ALA A 565 73.25 -24.70 -34.92
CA ALA A 565 73.96 -24.09 -36.04
C ALA A 565 75.19 -24.89 -36.53
N ASP A 566 75.63 -25.89 -35.76
CA ASP A 566 76.83 -26.70 -36.06
C ASP A 566 76.49 -28.13 -36.52
N PHE A 567 75.20 -28.47 -36.65
CA PHE A 567 74.75 -29.77 -37.12
C PHE A 567 74.21 -29.67 -38.55
N ASP A 568 74.62 -30.60 -39.42
CA ASP A 568 74.08 -30.71 -40.77
C ASP A 568 72.79 -31.55 -40.80
N TYR A 569 71.65 -30.87 -40.93
CA TYR A 569 70.32 -31.49 -40.91
C TYR A 569 69.86 -32.00 -42.28
N GLU A 570 70.49 -31.57 -43.38
CA GLU A 570 70.04 -31.91 -44.74
C GLU A 570 70.00 -33.43 -45.00
N PRO A 571 71.02 -34.24 -44.63
CA PRO A 571 70.98 -35.69 -44.81
C PRO A 571 69.84 -36.37 -44.04
N VAL A 572 69.51 -35.87 -42.84
CA VAL A 572 68.47 -36.45 -41.99
C VAL A 572 67.09 -36.13 -42.54
N ILE A 573 66.88 -34.89 -43.00
CA ILE A 573 65.60 -34.45 -43.58
C ILE A 573 65.35 -35.12 -44.93
N ASN A 574 66.38 -35.26 -45.78
CA ASN A 574 66.27 -36.01 -47.03
C ASN A 574 65.95 -37.49 -46.79
N ARG A 575 66.56 -38.12 -45.77
CA ARG A 575 66.21 -39.49 -45.36
C ARG A 575 64.77 -39.59 -44.86
N ALA A 576 64.29 -38.60 -44.13
CA ALA A 576 62.91 -38.54 -43.66
C ALA A 576 61.93 -38.37 -44.84
N GLY A 577 62.23 -37.47 -45.78
CA GLY A 577 61.45 -37.30 -47.02
C GLY A 577 61.39 -38.58 -47.83
N GLN A 578 62.52 -39.29 -47.99
CA GLN A 578 62.55 -40.60 -48.65
C GLN A 578 61.63 -41.62 -47.96
N LEU A 579 61.61 -41.67 -46.63
CA LEU A 579 60.71 -42.57 -45.87
C LEU A 579 59.23 -42.21 -46.09
N LEU A 580 58.89 -40.91 -46.06
CA LEU A 580 57.52 -40.43 -46.26
C LEU A 580 57.00 -40.66 -47.68
N CYS A 581 57.88 -40.81 -48.66
CA CYS A 581 57.52 -41.11 -50.05
C CYS A 581 57.38 -42.61 -50.36
N ILE A 582 57.60 -43.51 -49.40
CA ILE A 582 57.39 -44.95 -49.58
C ILE A 582 55.88 -45.23 -49.50
N ASP A 583 55.30 -45.94 -50.46
CA ASP A 583 53.94 -46.47 -50.30
C ASP A 583 53.92 -47.45 -49.11
N ALA A 584 53.07 -47.25 -48.10
CA ALA A 584 53.11 -48.02 -46.86
C ALA A 584 52.85 -49.53 -47.10
N PHE A 585 53.92 -50.32 -47.28
CA PHE A 585 53.84 -51.76 -47.56
C PHE A 585 53.56 -52.62 -46.31
N SER A 586 53.63 -52.04 -45.10
CA SER A 586 53.24 -52.69 -43.84
C SER A 586 52.72 -51.66 -42.83
N GLU A 587 51.94 -52.11 -41.84
CA GLU A 587 51.45 -51.25 -40.74
C GLU A 587 52.60 -50.61 -39.96
N LEU A 588 53.72 -51.31 -39.84
CA LEU A 588 54.91 -50.80 -39.17
C LEU A 588 55.51 -49.62 -39.92
N VAL A 589 55.63 -49.72 -41.25
CA VAL A 589 56.12 -48.63 -42.10
C VAL A 589 55.18 -47.43 -42.03
N GLY A 590 53.86 -47.66 -42.03
CA GLY A 590 52.87 -46.58 -41.83
C GLY A 590 53.05 -45.86 -40.49
N HIS A 591 53.24 -46.60 -39.40
CA HIS A 591 53.50 -46.01 -38.10
C HIS A 591 54.83 -45.25 -38.03
N GLU A 592 55.89 -45.76 -38.67
CA GLU A 592 57.17 -45.05 -38.75
C GLU A 592 57.03 -43.73 -39.53
N GLN A 593 56.27 -43.73 -40.63
CA GLN A 593 55.95 -42.53 -41.40
C GLN A 593 55.21 -41.51 -40.54
N ASP A 594 54.13 -41.91 -39.86
CA ASP A 594 53.36 -41.03 -38.96
C ASP A 594 54.27 -40.39 -37.90
N TRP A 595 55.17 -41.18 -37.30
CA TRP A 595 56.05 -40.68 -36.23
C TRP A 595 57.11 -39.74 -36.75
N VAL A 596 57.66 -40.00 -37.94
CA VAL A 596 58.67 -39.16 -38.58
C VAL A 596 58.04 -37.86 -39.09
N GLU A 597 56.85 -37.92 -39.67
CA GLU A 597 56.08 -36.74 -40.05
C GLU A 597 55.78 -35.87 -38.82
N GLU A 598 55.29 -36.46 -37.73
CA GLU A 598 55.05 -35.73 -36.47
C GLU A 598 56.35 -35.09 -35.95
N ALA A 599 57.47 -35.80 -35.99
CA ALA A 599 58.75 -35.27 -35.53
C ALA A 599 59.29 -34.15 -36.43
N LEU A 600 59.13 -34.25 -37.75
CA LEU A 600 59.47 -33.20 -38.72
C LEU A 600 58.63 -31.94 -38.49
N ASN A 601 57.31 -32.09 -38.36
CA ASN A 601 56.41 -30.98 -38.10
C ASN A 601 56.79 -30.26 -36.80
N LYS A 602 57.01 -31.01 -35.71
CA LYS A 602 57.47 -30.44 -34.44
C LYS A 602 58.85 -29.79 -34.54
N PHE A 603 59.75 -30.33 -35.36
CA PHE A 603 61.06 -29.72 -35.61
C PHE A 603 60.93 -28.38 -36.34
N VAL A 604 60.08 -28.31 -37.37
CA VAL A 604 59.74 -27.06 -38.09
C VAL A 604 59.08 -26.05 -37.15
N GLU A 605 58.15 -26.47 -36.29
CA GLU A 605 57.53 -25.59 -35.29
C GLU A 605 58.59 -24.97 -34.34
N ARG A 606 59.58 -25.77 -33.89
CA ARG A 606 60.67 -25.24 -33.08
C ARG A 606 61.53 -24.22 -33.85
N LEU A 607 61.72 -24.41 -35.16
CA LEU A 607 62.39 -23.43 -36.02
C LEU A 607 61.57 -22.15 -36.17
N VAL A 608 60.24 -22.24 -36.31
CA VAL A 608 59.33 -21.08 -36.34
C VAL A 608 59.48 -20.27 -35.05
N VAL A 609 59.51 -20.94 -33.89
CA VAL A 609 59.74 -20.28 -32.60
C VAL A 609 61.08 -19.54 -32.62
N LEU A 610 62.17 -20.17 -33.08
CA LEU A 610 63.47 -19.51 -33.17
C LEU A 610 63.46 -18.30 -34.12
N ILE A 611 62.80 -18.40 -35.27
CA ILE A 611 62.63 -17.28 -36.21
C ILE A 611 61.87 -16.13 -35.57
N ASN A 612 60.79 -16.43 -34.86
CA ASN A 612 60.02 -15.44 -34.13
C ASN A 612 60.84 -14.79 -33.02
N GLU A 613 61.61 -15.56 -32.26
CA GLU A 613 62.50 -15.00 -31.23
C GLU A 613 63.56 -14.07 -31.82
N PHE A 614 64.15 -14.42 -32.96
CA PHE A 614 65.10 -13.55 -33.65
C PHE A 614 64.41 -12.31 -34.22
N TYR A 615 63.20 -12.45 -34.78
CA TYR A 615 62.39 -11.34 -35.30
C TYR A 615 62.04 -10.35 -34.19
N ASP A 616 61.56 -10.85 -33.06
CA ASP A 616 61.23 -10.05 -31.89
C ASP A 616 62.46 -9.32 -31.35
N LYS A 617 63.62 -9.98 -31.28
CA LYS A 617 64.88 -9.34 -30.90
C LYS A 617 65.31 -8.25 -31.89
N ALA A 618 65.06 -8.43 -33.18
CA ALA A 618 65.50 -7.51 -34.24
C ALA A 618 64.60 -6.27 -34.35
N PHE A 619 63.29 -6.42 -34.16
CA PHE A 619 62.31 -5.40 -34.53
C PHE A 619 61.41 -4.94 -33.37
N ILE A 620 61.27 -5.73 -32.30
CA ILE A 620 60.31 -5.43 -31.22
C ILE A 620 61.04 -5.04 -29.92
N LYS A 621 62.07 -5.80 -29.52
CA LYS A 621 62.83 -5.58 -28.28
C LYS A 621 64.10 -4.79 -28.55
N ASN A 622 63.99 -3.46 -28.51
CA ASN A 622 65.13 -2.54 -28.65
C ASN A 622 66.24 -2.88 -27.64
N GLY A 623 67.43 -3.25 -28.13
CA GLY A 623 68.65 -3.46 -27.34
C GLY A 623 69.10 -4.92 -27.12
N ALA A 624 68.40 -5.92 -27.67
CA ALA A 624 68.83 -7.32 -27.56
C ALA A 624 69.97 -7.67 -28.54
N ARG A 625 71.07 -8.29 -28.05
CA ARG A 625 72.18 -8.75 -28.90
C ARG A 625 71.73 -9.95 -29.74
N ILE A 626 71.87 -9.84 -31.06
CA ILE A 626 71.61 -10.92 -32.02
C ILE A 626 72.95 -11.50 -32.47
N ASP A 627 73.09 -12.83 -32.38
CA ASP A 627 74.20 -13.54 -33.01
C ASP A 627 73.94 -13.64 -34.52
N LYS A 628 74.65 -12.81 -35.29
CA LYS A 628 74.48 -12.72 -36.74
C LYS A 628 74.86 -14.01 -37.47
N ASN A 629 75.84 -14.76 -36.98
CA ASN A 629 76.30 -16.00 -37.62
C ASN A 629 75.24 -17.12 -37.44
N VAL A 630 74.72 -17.26 -36.23
CA VAL A 630 73.63 -18.21 -35.94
C VAL A 630 72.36 -17.84 -36.73
N LEU A 631 72.01 -16.56 -36.81
CA LEU A 631 70.86 -16.10 -37.58
C LEU A 631 71.03 -16.36 -39.09
N ASP A 632 72.21 -16.11 -39.65
CA ASP A 632 72.48 -16.35 -41.08
C ASP A 632 72.39 -17.84 -41.44
N LYS A 633 72.97 -18.71 -40.61
CA LYS A 633 72.85 -20.17 -40.75
C LYS A 633 71.40 -20.63 -40.63
N LEU A 634 70.64 -20.10 -39.67
CA LEU A 634 69.21 -20.42 -39.49
C LEU A 634 68.39 -20.02 -40.72
N LEU A 635 68.58 -18.80 -41.24
CA LEU A 635 67.83 -18.30 -42.40
C LEU A 635 68.25 -19.00 -43.71
N THR A 636 69.51 -19.42 -43.83
CA THR A 636 69.98 -20.24 -44.95
C THR A 636 69.30 -21.60 -44.93
N PHE A 637 69.30 -22.27 -43.77
CA PHE A 637 68.65 -23.55 -43.59
C PHE A 637 67.12 -23.45 -43.77
N TRP A 638 66.48 -22.41 -43.22
CA TRP A 638 65.05 -22.15 -43.40
C TRP A 638 64.67 -21.97 -44.87
N ASN A 639 65.47 -21.23 -45.63
CA ASN A 639 65.25 -21.05 -47.07
C ASN A 639 65.42 -22.37 -47.85
N TRP A 640 66.37 -23.22 -47.46
CA TRP A 640 66.50 -24.55 -48.05
C TRP A 640 65.26 -25.41 -47.77
N LEU A 641 64.72 -25.38 -46.55
CA LEU A 641 63.48 -26.08 -46.21
C LEU A 641 62.27 -25.56 -47.00
N ASP A 642 62.14 -24.24 -47.13
CA ASP A 642 61.06 -23.58 -47.88
C ASP A 642 61.11 -23.93 -49.38
N THR A 643 62.29 -23.79 -49.99
CA THR A 643 62.50 -24.13 -51.42
C THR A 643 62.36 -25.61 -51.73
N SER A 644 62.67 -26.47 -50.75
CA SER A 644 62.48 -27.92 -50.86
C SER A 644 61.08 -28.39 -50.45
N LEU A 645 60.15 -27.46 -50.21
CA LEU A 645 58.73 -27.70 -49.88
C LEU A 645 58.52 -28.50 -48.57
N TYR A 646 59.44 -28.44 -47.62
CA TYR A 646 59.31 -29.05 -46.29
C TYR A 646 58.56 -28.15 -45.28
N ILE A 647 58.28 -26.90 -45.65
CA ILE A 647 57.52 -25.94 -44.83
C ILE A 647 56.11 -25.84 -45.39
N TYR A 648 55.12 -26.25 -44.60
CA TYR A 648 53.71 -26.15 -44.95
C TYR A 648 52.96 -25.26 -43.96
N ASN A 649 52.10 -24.37 -44.45
CA ASN A 649 51.23 -23.49 -43.64
C ASN A 649 51.92 -22.60 -42.59
N GLN A 650 53.11 -22.07 -42.88
CA GLN A 650 53.80 -21.09 -42.00
C GLN A 650 54.02 -19.71 -42.68
N PRO A 651 52.98 -19.06 -43.26
CA PRO A 651 53.14 -17.85 -44.06
C PRO A 651 53.74 -16.68 -43.27
N GLU A 652 53.40 -16.58 -41.99
CA GLU A 652 53.91 -15.52 -41.11
C GLU A 652 55.40 -15.70 -40.78
N ALA A 653 55.84 -16.94 -40.53
CA ALA A 653 57.25 -17.23 -40.28
C ALA A 653 58.11 -17.01 -41.54
N ILE A 654 57.56 -17.32 -42.73
CA ILE A 654 58.19 -17.04 -44.02
C ILE A 654 58.39 -15.53 -44.22
N ASP A 655 57.35 -14.73 -43.95
CA ASP A 655 57.46 -13.26 -44.03
C ASP A 655 58.47 -12.71 -43.01
N ARG A 656 58.41 -13.16 -41.76
CA ARG A 656 59.37 -12.76 -40.71
C ARG A 656 60.81 -13.13 -41.05
N ALA A 657 61.04 -14.33 -41.62
CA ALA A 657 62.36 -14.74 -42.10
C ALA A 657 62.86 -13.85 -43.25
N TYR A 658 61.97 -13.45 -44.17
CA TYR A 658 62.29 -12.49 -45.24
C TYR A 658 62.66 -11.11 -44.69
N GLN A 659 61.93 -10.63 -43.68
CA GLN A 659 62.24 -9.37 -43.00
C GLN A 659 63.58 -9.44 -42.24
N LEU A 660 63.85 -10.54 -41.52
CA LEU A 660 65.13 -10.77 -40.84
C LEU A 660 66.31 -10.83 -41.82
N ARG A 661 66.11 -11.40 -43.02
CA ARG A 661 67.13 -11.38 -44.08
C ARG A 661 67.42 -9.96 -44.56
N LYS A 662 66.39 -9.11 -44.73
CA LYS A 662 66.58 -7.67 -44.99
C LYS A 662 67.31 -6.94 -43.86
N TYR A 663 67.02 -7.30 -42.61
CA TYR A 663 67.71 -6.76 -41.43
C TYR A 663 69.20 -7.10 -41.43
N LEU A 664 69.58 -8.35 -41.71
CA LEU A 664 70.98 -8.75 -41.85
C LEU A 664 71.67 -7.99 -42.99
N GLN A 665 71.02 -7.81 -44.14
CA GLN A 665 71.56 -7.07 -45.27
C GLN A 665 71.78 -5.58 -44.94
N LYS A 666 70.82 -4.90 -44.30
CA LYS A 666 70.95 -3.48 -43.90
C LYS A 666 72.03 -3.28 -42.84
N ASN A 667 72.15 -4.18 -41.86
CA ASN A 667 73.14 -4.09 -40.78
C ASN A 667 74.52 -4.70 -41.15
N ASN A 668 74.71 -5.16 -42.38
CA ASN A 668 76.03 -5.45 -42.96
C ASN A 668 76.60 -4.26 -43.75
N ILE A 669 75.78 -3.25 -44.09
CA ILE A 669 76.19 -2.04 -44.83
C ILE A 669 76.78 -0.96 -43.92
N SER A 670 76.71 -1.09 -42.58
CA SER A 670 77.32 -0.16 -41.61
C SER A 670 78.76 -0.53 -41.17
N THR A 671 79.48 -1.32 -41.96
CA THR A 671 80.91 -1.64 -41.74
C THR A 671 81.75 -1.52 -43.02
N ILE A 672 81.43 -0.55 -43.87
CA ILE A 672 82.34 -0.02 -44.88
C ILE A 672 82.15 1.51 -44.89
N GLU A 673 82.87 2.18 -43.98
CA GLU A 673 83.56 3.45 -44.29
C GLU A 673 85.02 3.09 -44.56
#